data_AF-A0A510NWH9-F1
#
_entry.id   AF-A0A510NWH9-F1
#
_cell.length_a   1.000
_cell.length_b   1.000
_cell.length_c   1.000
_cell.angle_alpha   90.00
_cell.angle_beta   90.00
_cell.angle_gamma   90.00
#
_symmetry.space_group_name_H-M   'P 1'
#
loop_
_entity.id
_entity.type
_entity.pdbx_description
1 polymer ?
#
loop_
_entity_poly.entity_id
_entity_poly.type
_entity_poly.pdbx_seq_one_letter_code
_entity_poly.pdbx_strand_id
1 'polypeptide(L)'
;MFSRTTTIFALPFLSAMVSASQVNLNALFKPHLSSGARIILPSSPNYTTQAIQRWTVWEEPTYIGAIQPATEEDVEQIVKIAAKPPFLATGAGHGFGLGFGQVQNAIDIDLSQFKSVAIDAENNILTVGGSVTFSDIFQPLYDVGKEVPTGNIPCIGMVGATLGAGVGPLQGLHGFIIDSLHSVRLTTASGDTVTVSKTENPDLFWAIRGAGANFGIITWANYTTYDSTNGGQVINADFLYAASANTSVFEALASFDEYIPSELGLSVEMSFNQTSKEAILVVNFIFFGNQTEAQPYLDRFNSIDYLLTDLHVMSQNRDAEIASKSPQSCSERVEQNTLPSHSPQTVQRLSDEAHYTPNCLLDLRLMHHYSVFAAQALSNTLDENVVNALKVDIPRLALEHEFLMDAVLLVAMVHLCSVDNSAEHLPVFMYRDRALRALRHAVRNFSSKNIHALRGASVLLAAVSFPTDRWTNQSGLWVVNWMALAIGQRNFRRNHLSSGPLNNEENPTQPSSLYGCFADLLAPAAVPCTIQHCLDMNQQQNDVQYNSTLKVVAAELGRLISIIKSPYEARFLEKKVKAWAFDVVPPEFLTYVQQNRPETLVILAYYLALFRFFPDSWIYHGLPQHDIGVLIDVIDTEWKGHLSIPTTVIEMESKQDAEALLATCLE
;
A
#
# COMPACT_ATOMS: atom_id res chain seq x y z
N MET A 1 8.00 -64.70 -11.70
CA MET A 1 7.38 -64.74 -13.04
C MET A 1 6.04 -64.01 -12.94
N PHE A 2 5.77 -63.07 -13.86
CA PHE A 2 4.62 -62.14 -13.96
C PHE A 2 4.60 -60.99 -12.92
N SER A 3 5.06 -59.77 -13.21
CA SER A 3 4.64 -58.75 -14.21
C SER A 3 3.23 -58.19 -13.97
N ARG A 4 3.17 -56.95 -13.46
CA ARG A 4 2.06 -56.00 -13.70
C ARG A 4 2.65 -54.61 -13.90
N THR A 5 2.77 -54.25 -15.17
CA THR A 5 2.95 -52.91 -15.72
C THR A 5 1.76 -52.01 -15.37
N THR A 6 2.02 -50.86 -14.75
CA THR A 6 1.05 -49.77 -14.60
C THR A 6 1.23 -48.81 -15.76
N THR A 7 0.31 -48.87 -16.73
CA THR A 7 0.24 -47.94 -17.85
C THR A 7 -0.39 -46.63 -17.36
N ILE A 8 0.40 -45.55 -17.31
CA ILE A 8 -0.12 -44.19 -17.07
C ILE A 8 -0.66 -43.68 -18.40
N PHE A 9 -1.97 -43.45 -18.48
CA PHE A 9 -2.60 -42.72 -19.57
C PHE A 9 -2.21 -41.24 -19.47
N ALA A 10 -1.36 -40.77 -20.37
CA ALA A 10 -1.17 -39.35 -20.62
C ALA A 10 -2.37 -38.85 -21.45
N LEU A 11 -3.28 -38.11 -20.82
CA LEU A 11 -4.24 -37.27 -21.52
C LEU A 11 -3.49 -36.02 -22.02
N PRO A 12 -3.50 -35.72 -23.33
CA PRO A 12 -2.95 -34.47 -23.81
C PRO A 12 -3.92 -33.36 -23.40
N PHE A 13 -3.52 -32.52 -22.46
CA PHE A 13 -4.11 -31.20 -22.32
C PHE A 13 -3.83 -30.44 -23.62
N LEU A 14 -4.79 -30.45 -24.55
CA LEU A 14 -4.90 -29.40 -25.54
C LEU A 14 -5.31 -28.14 -24.79
N SER A 15 -4.32 -27.40 -24.30
CA SER A 15 -4.49 -25.99 -23.98
C SER A 15 -4.85 -25.29 -25.30
N ALA A 16 -6.11 -24.90 -25.43
CA ALA A 16 -6.51 -23.94 -26.43
C ALA A 16 -5.72 -22.65 -26.15
N MET A 17 -4.65 -22.42 -26.92
CA MET A 17 -3.99 -21.13 -26.98
C MET A 17 -5.01 -20.14 -27.53
N VAL A 18 -5.65 -19.40 -26.64
CA VAL A 18 -6.21 -18.10 -26.99
C VAL A 18 -4.99 -17.25 -27.36
N SER A 19 -4.70 -17.16 -28.66
CA SER A 19 -3.73 -16.20 -29.17
C SER A 19 -4.29 -14.82 -28.86
N ALA A 20 -3.87 -14.24 -27.74
CA ALA A 20 -3.90 -12.80 -27.59
C ALA A 20 -3.16 -12.24 -28.81
N SER A 21 -3.80 -11.35 -29.56
CA SER A 21 -3.16 -10.65 -30.66
C SER A 21 -1.85 -10.03 -30.14
N GLN A 22 -0.71 -10.55 -30.59
CA GLN A 22 0.59 -10.09 -30.14
C GLN A 22 0.73 -8.61 -30.51
N VAL A 23 0.88 -7.74 -29.51
CA VAL A 23 1.00 -6.30 -29.72
C VAL A 23 2.23 -6.04 -30.59
N ASN A 24 2.03 -5.47 -31.78
CA ASN A 24 3.12 -5.14 -32.69
C ASN A 24 3.74 -3.80 -32.27
N LEU A 25 4.76 -3.85 -31.41
CA LEU A 25 5.45 -2.66 -30.89
C LEU A 25 6.00 -1.77 -32.01
N ASN A 26 6.52 -2.36 -33.10
CA ASN A 26 7.03 -1.57 -34.22
C ASN A 26 5.93 -0.78 -34.92
N ALA A 27 4.78 -1.39 -35.19
CA ALA A 27 3.66 -0.69 -35.82
C ALA A 27 3.08 0.40 -34.90
N LEU A 28 3.10 0.17 -33.58
CA LEU A 28 2.48 1.05 -32.61
C LEU A 28 3.35 2.28 -32.27
N PHE A 29 4.65 2.08 -32.02
CA PHE A 29 5.53 3.13 -31.51
C PHE A 29 6.40 3.77 -32.58
N LYS A 30 6.97 2.99 -33.51
CA LYS A 30 7.99 3.50 -34.47
C LYS A 30 7.59 4.76 -35.25
N PRO A 31 6.32 4.98 -35.66
CA PRO A 31 5.92 6.21 -36.35
C PRO A 31 6.00 7.49 -35.50
N HIS A 32 6.02 7.36 -34.17
CA HIS A 32 5.97 8.48 -33.22
C HIS A 32 7.31 8.72 -32.51
N LEU A 33 8.30 7.84 -32.69
CA LEU A 33 9.59 7.94 -32.05
C LEU A 33 10.63 8.61 -32.97
N SER A 34 11.60 9.26 -32.33
CA SER A 34 12.79 9.81 -32.97
C SER A 34 13.61 8.72 -33.67
N SER A 35 14.47 9.15 -34.59
CA SER A 35 15.39 8.22 -35.29
C SER A 35 16.43 7.57 -34.37
N GLY A 36 16.65 8.12 -33.18
CA GLY A 36 17.57 7.57 -32.18
C GLY A 36 16.94 6.51 -31.28
N ALA A 37 15.60 6.44 -31.22
CA ALA A 37 14.92 5.45 -30.41
C ALA A 37 15.06 4.04 -30.97
N ARG A 38 15.19 3.03 -30.10
CA ARG A 38 15.33 1.62 -30.49
C ARG A 38 14.21 0.78 -29.89
N ILE A 39 13.64 -0.11 -30.69
CA ILE A 39 12.67 -1.12 -30.23
C ILE A 39 13.36 -2.48 -30.30
N ILE A 40 13.46 -3.15 -29.16
CA ILE A 40 14.08 -4.47 -29.02
C ILE A 40 12.99 -5.48 -28.71
N LEU A 41 12.84 -6.49 -29.57
CA LEU A 41 11.81 -7.51 -29.42
C LEU A 41 12.39 -8.76 -28.74
N PRO A 42 11.55 -9.62 -28.12
CA PRO A 42 11.99 -10.91 -27.57
C PRO A 42 12.69 -11.81 -28.59
N SER A 43 12.40 -11.64 -29.89
CA SER A 43 13.06 -12.35 -30.98
C SER A 43 14.45 -11.81 -31.35
N SER A 44 14.88 -10.69 -30.76
CA SER A 44 16.19 -10.10 -31.04
C SER A 44 17.31 -10.94 -30.41
N PRO A 45 18.44 -11.19 -31.11
CA PRO A 45 19.52 -12.05 -30.63
C PRO A 45 20.13 -11.64 -29.28
N ASN A 46 20.08 -10.35 -28.95
CA ASN A 46 20.65 -9.79 -27.72
C ASN A 46 19.57 -9.31 -26.74
N TYR A 47 18.32 -9.78 -26.85
CA TYR A 47 17.24 -9.32 -25.99
C TYR A 47 17.56 -9.45 -24.49
N THR A 48 18.10 -10.60 -24.08
CA THR A 48 18.47 -10.83 -22.68
C THR A 48 19.55 -9.86 -22.17
N THR A 49 20.52 -9.51 -23.00
CA THR A 49 21.68 -8.69 -22.61
C THR A 49 21.50 -7.20 -22.86
N GLN A 50 20.59 -6.80 -23.75
CA GLN A 50 20.40 -5.39 -24.15
C GLN A 50 19.06 -4.80 -23.73
N ALA A 51 18.10 -5.62 -23.27
CA ALA A 51 16.78 -5.15 -22.90
C ALA A 51 16.39 -5.55 -21.47
N ILE A 52 16.57 -6.81 -21.09
CA ILE A 52 15.99 -7.31 -19.82
C ILE A 52 17.00 -7.68 -18.76
N GLN A 53 18.28 -7.34 -18.94
CA GLN A 53 19.33 -7.68 -17.97
C GLN A 53 19.11 -6.92 -16.66
N ARG A 54 19.16 -7.66 -15.55
CA ARG A 54 18.94 -7.15 -14.18
C ARG A 54 20.04 -7.65 -13.26
N TRP A 55 20.23 -6.95 -12.15
CA TRP A 55 21.12 -7.42 -11.09
C TRP A 55 20.63 -8.70 -10.41
N THR A 56 19.31 -8.88 -10.27
CA THR A 56 18.70 -10.07 -9.65
C THR A 56 17.66 -10.72 -10.55
N VAL A 57 17.62 -12.05 -10.51
CA VAL A 57 16.63 -12.90 -11.20
C VAL A 57 15.47 -13.32 -10.28
N TRP A 58 15.40 -12.75 -9.07
CA TRP A 58 14.29 -13.01 -8.15
C TRP A 58 13.03 -12.28 -8.61
N GLU A 59 11.93 -13.02 -8.80
CA GLU A 59 10.62 -12.50 -9.24
C GLU A 59 10.72 -11.52 -10.43
N GLU A 60 11.32 -11.98 -11.53
CA GLU A 60 11.51 -11.14 -12.71
C GLU A 60 10.17 -10.74 -13.34
N PRO A 61 10.02 -9.47 -13.75
CA PRO A 61 8.91 -9.06 -14.60
C PRO A 61 9.05 -9.65 -16.00
N THR A 62 7.94 -9.81 -16.71
CA THR A 62 7.95 -10.26 -18.11
C THR A 62 7.57 -9.13 -19.05
N TYR A 63 8.27 -9.06 -20.19
CA TYR A 63 8.10 -8.01 -21.17
C TYR A 63 7.78 -8.53 -22.56
N ILE A 64 6.88 -7.84 -23.27
CA ILE A 64 6.58 -8.07 -24.69
C ILE A 64 7.61 -7.43 -25.63
N GLY A 65 8.51 -6.62 -25.07
CA GLY A 65 9.65 -5.98 -25.71
C GLY A 65 10.11 -4.75 -24.93
N ALA A 66 11.27 -4.22 -25.29
CA ALA A 66 11.82 -3.00 -24.72
C ALA A 66 11.86 -1.87 -25.75
N ILE A 67 11.67 -0.65 -25.27
CA ILE A 67 11.82 0.57 -26.04
C ILE A 67 12.87 1.41 -25.32
N GLN A 68 13.94 1.73 -26.03
CA GLN A 68 15.00 2.62 -25.59
C GLN A 68 14.78 4.01 -26.17
N PRO A 69 14.07 4.92 -25.47
CA PRO A 69 13.92 6.31 -25.88
C PRO A 69 15.29 7.00 -26.00
N ALA A 70 15.43 7.92 -26.95
CA ALA A 70 16.64 8.73 -27.11
C ALA A 70 16.45 10.19 -26.65
N THR A 71 15.20 10.63 -26.50
CA THR A 71 14.81 12.00 -26.16
C THR A 71 13.68 12.00 -25.13
N GLU A 72 13.45 13.12 -24.44
CA GLU A 72 12.31 13.24 -23.51
C GLU A 72 10.99 13.08 -24.27
N GLU A 73 10.92 13.62 -25.48
CA GLU A 73 9.76 13.50 -26.37
C GLU A 73 9.45 12.03 -26.72
N ASP A 74 10.46 11.18 -26.87
CA ASP A 74 10.24 9.74 -27.04
C ASP A 74 9.53 9.15 -25.82
N VAL A 75 9.96 9.52 -24.61
CA VAL A 75 9.33 9.06 -23.35
C VAL A 75 7.88 9.52 -23.29
N GLU A 76 7.61 10.78 -23.62
CA GLU A 76 6.25 11.34 -23.70
C GLU A 76 5.36 10.55 -24.66
N GLN A 77 5.85 10.28 -25.87
CA GLN A 77 5.10 9.52 -26.87
C GLN A 77 4.87 8.08 -26.42
N ILE A 78 5.88 7.42 -25.82
CA ILE A 78 5.73 6.07 -25.29
C ILE A 78 4.63 6.04 -24.23
N VAL A 79 4.64 6.95 -23.25
CA VAL A 79 3.63 7.01 -22.18
C VAL A 79 2.23 7.30 -22.75
N LYS A 80 2.11 8.24 -23.69
CA LYS A 80 0.83 8.59 -24.35
C LYS A 80 0.24 7.40 -25.13
N ILE A 81 1.08 6.59 -25.76
CA ILE A 81 0.66 5.44 -26.57
C ILE A 81 0.43 4.19 -25.71
N ALA A 82 1.18 4.03 -24.61
CA ALA A 82 1.16 2.85 -23.74
C ALA A 82 -0.09 2.72 -22.85
N ALA A 83 -1.18 3.43 -23.13
CA ALA A 83 -2.43 3.38 -22.33
C ALA A 83 -3.11 1.99 -22.25
N LYS A 84 -2.67 0.98 -23.00
CA LYS A 84 -3.26 -0.37 -23.05
C LYS A 84 -2.34 -1.52 -22.60
N PRO A 85 -1.03 -1.54 -22.93
CA PRO A 85 -0.10 -2.48 -22.30
C PRO A 85 0.50 -1.87 -21.02
N PRO A 86 0.63 -2.63 -19.92
CA PRO A 86 1.38 -2.16 -18.75
C PRO A 86 2.83 -1.86 -19.16
N PHE A 87 3.49 -0.96 -18.46
CA PHE A 87 4.91 -0.66 -18.70
C PHE A 87 5.68 -0.55 -17.39
N LEU A 88 7.00 -0.75 -17.46
CA LEU A 88 7.94 -0.44 -16.40
C LEU A 88 9.07 0.38 -16.99
N ALA A 89 9.42 1.50 -16.36
CA ALA A 89 10.63 2.23 -16.71
C ALA A 89 11.84 1.64 -15.96
N THR A 90 12.92 1.40 -16.67
CA THR A 90 14.14 0.82 -16.12
C THR A 90 15.33 1.74 -16.36
N GLY A 91 16.19 1.83 -15.35
CA GLY A 91 17.49 2.50 -15.43
C GLY A 91 18.61 1.46 -15.37
N ALA A 92 19.56 1.62 -14.45
CA ALA A 92 20.70 0.70 -14.26
C ALA A 92 20.38 -0.74 -13.78
N GLY A 93 19.10 -1.14 -13.72
CA GLY A 93 18.73 -2.56 -13.51
C GLY A 93 18.96 -3.15 -12.11
N HIS A 94 19.22 -2.31 -11.09
CA HIS A 94 19.54 -2.78 -9.72
C HIS A 94 18.33 -2.82 -8.75
N GLY A 95 17.13 -2.53 -9.24
CA GLY A 95 15.92 -2.53 -8.42
C GLY A 95 15.59 -3.93 -7.91
N PHE A 96 15.30 -4.04 -6.62
CA PHE A 96 14.65 -5.21 -6.00
C PHE A 96 13.42 -4.71 -5.23
N GLY A 97 12.28 -5.35 -5.40
CA GLY A 97 11.04 -4.90 -4.74
C GLY A 97 9.98 -5.99 -4.75
N LEU A 98 9.19 -6.04 -3.67
CA LEU A 98 8.00 -6.89 -3.58
C LEU A 98 7.01 -6.46 -4.65
N GLY A 99 6.79 -7.28 -5.68
CA GLY A 99 5.82 -7.01 -6.74
C GLY A 99 6.36 -6.88 -8.16
N PHE A 100 7.68 -6.92 -8.41
CA PHE A 100 8.17 -6.95 -9.80
C PHE A 100 7.68 -8.17 -10.58
N GLY A 101 7.54 -9.33 -9.92
CA GLY A 101 6.92 -10.51 -10.52
C GLY A 101 5.45 -10.34 -10.91
N GLN A 102 4.77 -9.28 -10.46
CA GLN A 102 3.39 -8.96 -10.87
C GLN A 102 3.34 -8.18 -12.19
N VAL A 103 4.45 -7.58 -12.62
CA VAL A 103 4.55 -6.90 -13.92
C VAL A 103 4.69 -7.97 -14.99
N GLN A 104 3.58 -8.27 -15.68
CA GLN A 104 3.50 -9.33 -16.67
C GLN A 104 3.12 -8.78 -18.04
N ASN A 105 3.79 -9.27 -19.09
CA ASN A 105 3.58 -8.87 -20.47
C ASN A 105 3.65 -7.35 -20.69
N ALA A 106 4.57 -6.68 -19.99
CA ALA A 106 4.71 -5.24 -20.01
C ALA A 106 5.65 -4.74 -21.12
N ILE A 107 5.63 -3.43 -21.38
CA ILE A 107 6.69 -2.76 -22.13
C ILE A 107 7.79 -2.35 -21.16
N ASP A 108 9.03 -2.68 -21.48
CA ASP A 108 10.17 -2.10 -20.79
C ASP A 108 10.53 -0.75 -21.43
N ILE A 109 10.49 0.33 -20.66
CA ILE A 109 10.95 1.66 -21.08
C ILE A 109 12.37 1.80 -20.54
N ASP A 110 13.34 1.35 -21.34
CA ASP A 110 14.74 1.28 -20.97
C ASP A 110 15.44 2.62 -21.19
N LEU A 111 15.73 3.32 -20.09
CA LEU A 111 16.37 4.62 -20.10
C LEU A 111 17.88 4.54 -20.37
N SER A 112 18.45 3.42 -20.81
CA SER A 112 19.90 3.23 -20.98
C SER A 112 20.58 4.26 -21.89
N GLN A 113 19.84 4.95 -22.76
CA GLN A 113 20.37 6.07 -23.55
C GLN A 113 20.50 7.39 -22.75
N PHE A 114 19.82 7.53 -21.61
CA PHE A 114 19.92 8.67 -20.69
C PHE A 114 21.10 8.47 -19.72
N LYS A 115 22.32 8.45 -20.26
CA LYS A 115 23.56 8.14 -19.52
C LYS A 115 24.56 9.31 -19.51
N SER A 116 24.09 10.55 -19.68
CA SER A 116 25.01 11.70 -19.65
C SER A 116 25.25 12.20 -18.23
N VAL A 117 26.47 12.70 -18.00
CA VAL A 117 26.92 13.29 -16.73
C VAL A 117 27.48 14.66 -17.06
N ALA A 118 27.02 15.69 -16.36
CA ALA A 118 27.57 17.04 -16.44
C ALA A 118 27.79 17.58 -15.03
N ILE A 119 28.94 18.22 -14.80
CA ILE A 119 29.30 18.78 -13.50
C ILE A 119 29.61 20.27 -13.67
N ASP A 120 28.86 21.07 -12.93
CA ASP A 120 29.12 22.48 -12.69
C ASP A 120 29.73 22.61 -11.28
N ALA A 121 31.06 22.51 -11.22
CA ALA A 121 31.80 22.56 -9.95
C ALA A 121 31.72 23.95 -9.29
N GLU A 122 31.45 25.00 -10.08
CA GLU A 122 31.41 26.37 -9.62
C GLU A 122 30.07 26.66 -8.93
N ASN A 123 28.96 26.12 -9.47
CA ASN A 123 27.64 26.21 -8.87
C ASN A 123 27.27 25.02 -7.98
N ASN A 124 28.18 24.05 -7.82
CA ASN A 124 27.97 22.82 -7.05
C ASN A 124 26.77 21.99 -7.53
N ILE A 125 26.64 21.80 -8.85
CA ILE A 125 25.57 21.02 -9.45
C ILE A 125 26.14 19.86 -10.25
N LEU A 126 25.60 18.67 -10.01
CA LEU A 126 25.78 17.47 -10.81
C LEU A 126 24.46 17.17 -11.54
N THR A 127 24.48 17.18 -12.86
CA THR A 127 23.36 16.75 -13.70
C THR A 127 23.62 15.33 -14.22
N VAL A 128 22.68 14.43 -14.01
CA VAL A 128 22.77 13.03 -14.46
C VAL A 128 21.51 12.60 -15.19
N GLY A 129 21.69 11.74 -16.19
CA GLY A 129 20.57 11.06 -16.84
C GLY A 129 20.00 9.93 -15.99
N GLY A 130 18.78 9.49 -16.32
CA GLY A 130 18.02 8.47 -15.59
C GLY A 130 18.72 7.12 -15.41
N SER A 131 19.73 6.82 -16.22
CA SER A 131 20.49 5.55 -16.18
C SER A 131 21.96 5.69 -15.78
N VAL A 132 22.37 6.87 -15.33
CA VAL A 132 23.72 7.07 -14.79
C VAL A 132 23.90 6.25 -13.51
N THR A 133 25.01 5.52 -13.41
CA THR A 133 25.38 4.77 -12.20
C THR A 133 26.33 5.57 -11.31
N PHE A 134 26.55 5.12 -10.07
CA PHE A 134 27.56 5.74 -9.21
C PHE A 134 28.96 5.68 -9.84
N SER A 135 29.32 4.58 -10.51
CA SER A 135 30.61 4.46 -11.22
C SER A 135 30.84 5.53 -12.28
N ASP A 136 29.77 5.98 -12.94
CA ASP A 136 29.85 6.98 -14.00
C ASP A 136 30.21 8.38 -13.46
N ILE A 137 29.96 8.65 -12.16
CA ILE A 137 30.14 9.98 -11.56
C ILE A 137 31.37 10.11 -10.66
N PHE A 138 31.92 9.00 -10.14
CA PHE A 138 33.06 9.05 -9.21
C PHE A 138 34.29 9.75 -9.81
N GLN A 139 34.81 9.25 -10.95
CA GLN A 139 35.98 9.88 -11.58
C GLN A 139 35.76 11.34 -11.96
N PRO A 140 34.66 11.69 -12.66
CA PRO A 140 34.36 13.08 -12.98
C PRO A 140 34.28 14.01 -11.77
N LEU A 141 33.71 13.58 -10.64
CA LEU A 141 33.58 14.40 -9.43
C LEU A 141 34.92 14.63 -8.73
N TYR A 142 35.73 13.59 -8.58
CA TYR A 142 37.06 13.71 -7.96
C TYR A 142 38.01 14.59 -8.76
N ASP A 143 37.98 14.50 -10.10
CA ASP A 143 38.84 15.31 -10.98
C ASP A 143 38.62 16.81 -10.78
N VAL A 144 37.43 17.20 -10.31
CA VAL A 144 37.06 18.59 -10.00
C VAL A 144 36.98 18.87 -8.50
N GLY A 145 37.45 17.94 -7.65
CA GLY A 145 37.46 18.09 -6.19
C GLY A 145 36.08 18.19 -5.56
N LYS A 146 35.10 17.48 -6.11
CA LYS A 146 33.73 17.42 -5.61
C LYS A 146 33.34 16.01 -5.14
N GLU A 147 32.30 15.94 -4.32
CA GLU A 147 31.63 14.72 -3.91
C GLU A 147 30.11 14.91 -3.84
N VAL A 148 29.36 13.82 -3.82
CA VAL A 148 27.91 13.78 -3.63
C VAL A 148 27.59 12.49 -2.89
N PRO A 149 26.56 12.44 -2.01
CA PRO A 149 26.11 11.17 -1.46
C PRO A 149 25.84 10.14 -2.55
N THR A 150 26.36 8.92 -2.35
CA THR A 150 26.11 7.73 -3.18
C THR A 150 25.91 6.53 -2.27
N GLY A 151 25.52 5.39 -2.83
CA GLY A 151 25.64 4.09 -2.15
C GLY A 151 27.03 3.47 -2.33
N ASN A 152 27.21 2.25 -1.80
CA ASN A 152 28.49 1.54 -1.78
C ASN A 152 28.77 0.70 -3.05
N ILE A 153 27.72 0.34 -3.82
CA ILE A 153 27.87 -0.56 -4.99
C ILE A 153 27.91 0.27 -6.28
N PRO A 154 29.02 0.27 -7.05
CA PRO A 154 29.22 1.21 -8.15
C PRO A 154 28.20 1.11 -9.30
N CYS A 155 27.60 -0.06 -9.53
CA CYS A 155 26.66 -0.25 -10.65
C CYS A 155 25.22 0.17 -10.34
N ILE A 156 24.92 0.61 -9.12
CA ILE A 156 23.58 1.12 -8.78
C ILE A 156 23.34 2.45 -9.51
N GLY A 157 22.11 2.60 -10.04
CA GLY A 157 21.68 3.84 -10.70
C GLY A 157 21.43 4.97 -9.71
N MET A 158 21.99 6.16 -10.00
CA MET A 158 21.91 7.35 -9.16
C MET A 158 20.46 7.78 -8.91
N VAL A 159 19.70 7.96 -10.00
CA VAL A 159 18.29 8.37 -9.92
C VAL A 159 17.45 7.31 -9.22
N GLY A 160 17.59 6.03 -9.61
CA GLY A 160 16.83 4.93 -8.99
C GLY A 160 17.02 4.83 -7.47
N ALA A 161 18.27 4.93 -7.00
CA ALA A 161 18.57 4.93 -5.56
C ALA A 161 17.99 6.16 -4.85
N THR A 162 18.04 7.33 -5.50
CA THR A 162 17.45 8.56 -4.99
C THR A 162 15.95 8.40 -4.74
N LEU A 163 15.19 7.76 -5.63
CA LEU A 163 13.73 7.70 -5.47
C LEU A 163 13.25 6.97 -4.20
N GLY A 164 14.12 6.18 -3.55
CA GLY A 164 13.88 5.50 -2.28
C GLY A 164 14.66 6.06 -1.07
N ALA A 165 15.28 7.24 -1.18
CA ALA A 165 16.22 7.90 -0.25
C ALA A 165 17.69 7.87 -0.70
N GLY A 166 18.27 6.68 -0.82
CA GLY A 166 19.70 6.53 -1.13
C GLY A 166 20.57 6.71 0.12
N VAL A 167 20.88 5.58 0.75
CA VAL A 167 21.71 5.47 1.95
C VAL A 167 23.13 5.11 1.54
N GLY A 168 24.12 5.68 2.23
CA GLY A 168 25.52 5.37 1.98
C GLY A 168 26.49 6.06 2.92
N PRO A 169 27.79 6.01 2.61
CA PRO A 169 28.84 6.27 3.60
C PRO A 169 28.98 7.77 3.90
N LEU A 170 28.57 8.64 2.97
CA LEU A 170 28.56 10.10 3.13
C LEU A 170 27.35 10.65 3.91
N GLN A 171 26.43 9.80 4.37
CA GLN A 171 25.17 10.28 4.95
C GLN A 171 25.36 11.13 6.21
N GLY A 172 26.42 10.87 7.00
CA GLY A 172 26.72 11.64 8.20
C GLY A 172 27.22 13.05 7.89
N LEU A 173 27.80 13.27 6.71
CA LEU A 173 28.30 14.57 6.26
C LEU A 173 27.23 15.38 5.50
N HIS A 174 26.48 14.72 4.62
CA HIS A 174 25.66 15.40 3.60
C HIS A 174 24.21 14.90 3.50
N GLY A 175 23.78 14.02 4.41
CA GLY A 175 22.45 13.39 4.36
C GLY A 175 22.31 12.32 3.27
N PHE A 176 21.09 11.89 3.01
CA PHE A 176 20.80 10.89 1.98
C PHE A 176 20.98 11.48 0.57
N ILE A 177 21.02 10.62 -0.45
CA ILE A 177 21.08 11.06 -1.86
C ILE A 177 19.89 12.01 -2.17
N ILE A 178 18.70 11.73 -1.63
CA ILE A 178 17.52 12.60 -1.76
C ILE A 178 17.69 14.00 -1.20
N ASP A 179 18.55 14.20 -0.22
CA ASP A 179 18.75 15.51 0.40
C ASP A 179 19.60 16.41 -0.48
N SER A 180 20.42 15.79 -1.32
CA SER A 180 21.18 16.46 -2.37
C SER A 180 20.36 16.69 -3.64
N LEU A 181 19.19 16.07 -3.82
CA LEU A 181 18.36 16.27 -5.02
C LEU A 181 17.88 17.73 -5.10
N HIS A 182 18.15 18.37 -6.23
CA HIS A 182 17.83 19.78 -6.48
C HIS A 182 16.60 19.94 -7.38
N SER A 183 16.55 19.22 -8.50
CA SER A 183 15.42 19.20 -9.43
C SER A 183 15.47 17.97 -10.33
N VAL A 184 14.35 17.62 -10.95
CA VAL A 184 14.27 16.57 -11.97
C VAL A 184 13.44 17.01 -13.17
N ARG A 185 13.71 16.37 -14.31
CA ARG A 185 12.81 16.32 -15.47
C ARG A 185 12.01 15.03 -15.38
N LEU A 186 10.68 15.15 -15.26
CA LEU A 186 9.80 14.02 -15.00
C LEU A 186 8.64 14.00 -16.01
N THR A 187 8.52 12.91 -16.75
CA THR A 187 7.35 12.62 -17.59
C THR A 187 6.26 11.97 -16.75
N THR A 188 5.13 12.66 -16.62
CA THR A 188 3.98 12.21 -15.81
C THR A 188 3.14 11.16 -16.54
N ALA A 189 2.13 10.60 -15.87
CA ALA A 189 1.19 9.65 -16.49
C ALA A 189 0.34 10.23 -17.63
N SER A 190 0.20 11.57 -17.75
CA SER A 190 -0.41 12.18 -18.94
C SER A 190 0.52 12.16 -20.16
N GLY A 191 1.80 11.83 -19.93
CA GLY A 191 2.88 11.88 -20.89
C GLY A 191 3.40 13.29 -21.15
N ASP A 192 3.19 14.23 -20.23
CA ASP A 192 3.80 15.56 -20.28
C ASP A 192 5.03 15.61 -19.37
N THR A 193 6.13 16.16 -19.87
CA THR A 193 7.37 16.34 -19.09
C THR A 193 7.37 17.68 -18.37
N VAL A 194 7.51 17.63 -17.05
CA VAL A 194 7.55 18.79 -16.16
C VAL A 194 8.88 18.88 -15.43
N THR A 195 9.27 20.09 -15.05
CA THR A 195 10.37 20.29 -14.11
C THR A 195 9.82 20.22 -12.70
N VAL A 196 10.46 19.42 -11.85
CA VAL A 196 10.03 19.19 -10.46
C VAL A 196 11.15 19.61 -9.53
N SER A 197 10.89 20.59 -8.68
CA SER A 197 11.85 21.22 -7.77
C SER A 197 11.14 21.84 -6.56
N LYS A 198 11.90 22.44 -5.63
CA LYS A 198 11.31 23.21 -4.52
C LYS A 198 10.49 24.42 -4.98
N THR A 199 10.71 24.93 -6.20
CA THR A 199 10.05 26.14 -6.71
C THR A 199 9.08 25.87 -7.86
N GLU A 200 9.07 24.66 -8.42
CA GLU A 200 8.21 24.25 -9.52
C GLU A 200 7.67 22.83 -9.24
N ASN A 201 6.35 22.67 -9.16
CA ASN A 201 5.70 21.42 -8.70
C ASN A 201 6.23 20.91 -7.33
N PRO A 202 6.20 21.73 -6.26
CA PRO A 202 6.84 21.42 -4.97
C PRO A 202 6.22 20.26 -4.20
N ASP A 203 4.92 20.03 -4.39
CA ASP A 203 4.17 18.88 -3.88
C ASP A 203 4.66 17.57 -4.52
N LEU A 204 4.84 17.57 -5.84
CA LEU A 204 5.44 16.46 -6.57
C LEU A 204 6.90 16.29 -6.18
N PHE A 205 7.65 17.37 -5.96
CA PHE A 205 9.04 17.31 -5.51
C PHE A 205 9.19 16.67 -4.13
N TRP A 206 8.27 16.97 -3.21
CA TRP A 206 8.19 16.29 -1.93
C TRP A 206 7.89 14.79 -2.12
N ALA A 207 6.91 14.45 -2.97
CA ALA A 207 6.48 13.07 -3.16
C ALA A 207 7.55 12.16 -3.79
N ILE A 208 8.32 12.68 -4.76
CA ILE A 208 9.33 11.88 -5.44
C ILE A 208 10.56 11.55 -4.60
N ARG A 209 10.81 12.31 -3.52
CA ARG A 209 11.92 12.10 -2.58
C ARG A 209 11.58 11.03 -1.54
N GLY A 210 11.32 9.80 -2.02
CA GLY A 210 11.04 8.62 -1.19
C GLY A 210 9.98 7.67 -1.79
N ALA A 211 9.14 8.16 -2.70
CA ALA A 211 8.15 7.36 -3.42
C ALA A 211 8.17 7.58 -4.94
N GLY A 212 9.30 8.08 -5.47
CA GLY A 212 9.38 8.65 -6.82
C GLY A 212 9.00 7.75 -7.99
N ALA A 213 9.23 6.45 -7.87
CA ALA A 213 8.86 5.49 -8.92
C ALA A 213 7.34 5.45 -9.21
N ASN A 214 6.49 6.02 -8.35
CA ASN A 214 5.03 6.04 -8.51
C ASN A 214 4.51 7.23 -9.33
N PHE A 215 5.32 8.28 -9.52
CA PHE A 215 4.79 9.56 -10.01
C PHE A 215 5.20 9.91 -11.44
N GLY A 216 6.12 9.16 -12.04
CA GLY A 216 6.52 9.34 -13.43
C GLY A 216 7.88 8.76 -13.75
N ILE A 217 8.37 9.07 -14.95
CA ILE A 217 9.66 8.63 -15.46
C ILE A 217 10.62 9.81 -15.43
N ILE A 218 11.73 9.67 -14.68
CA ILE A 218 12.75 10.72 -14.59
C ILE A 218 13.82 10.50 -15.65
N THR A 219 13.95 11.46 -16.56
CA THR A 219 14.94 11.46 -17.64
C THR A 219 16.27 12.07 -17.20
N TRP A 220 16.20 13.12 -16.37
CA TRP A 220 17.36 13.83 -15.82
C TRP A 220 17.12 14.29 -14.39
N ALA A 221 18.17 14.34 -13.59
CA ALA A 221 18.16 14.84 -12.23
C ALA A 221 19.38 15.71 -11.96
N ASN A 222 19.16 16.80 -11.22
CA ASN A 222 20.20 17.69 -10.73
C ASN A 222 20.41 17.44 -9.23
N TYR A 223 21.66 17.32 -8.83
CA TYR A 223 22.09 17.12 -7.46
C TYR A 223 23.04 18.23 -7.02
N THR A 224 22.94 18.59 -5.75
CA THR A 224 23.90 19.42 -5.06
C THR A 224 25.18 18.61 -4.82
N THR A 225 26.33 19.11 -5.23
CA THR A 225 27.64 18.54 -4.90
C THR A 225 28.30 19.30 -3.76
N TYR A 226 29.30 18.72 -3.13
CA TYR A 226 30.05 19.28 -2.01
C TYR A 226 31.54 19.25 -2.36
N ASP A 227 32.34 20.10 -1.72
CA ASP A 227 33.79 20.00 -1.84
C ASP A 227 34.25 18.65 -1.26
N SER A 228 35.15 17.96 -1.95
CA SER A 228 35.62 16.64 -1.51
C SER A 228 36.23 16.72 -0.12
N THR A 229 35.69 15.94 0.81
CA THR A 229 36.23 15.83 2.16
C THR A 229 37.62 15.21 2.10
N ASN A 230 38.57 15.79 2.84
CA ASN A 230 39.98 15.34 2.88
C ASN A 230 40.62 15.19 1.47
N GLY A 231 40.27 16.07 0.52
CA GLY A 231 40.78 16.02 -0.86
C GLY A 231 40.36 14.75 -1.61
N GLY A 232 39.23 14.15 -1.22
CA GLY A 232 38.71 12.91 -1.78
C GLY A 232 39.50 11.68 -1.35
N GLN A 233 40.36 11.76 -0.32
CA GLN A 233 41.01 10.61 0.27
C GLN A 233 40.22 10.12 1.49
N VAL A 234 39.98 8.81 1.54
CA VAL A 234 39.25 8.14 2.62
C VAL A 234 40.11 7.01 3.18
N ILE A 235 39.82 6.65 4.42
CA ILE A 235 40.35 5.44 5.05
C ILE A 235 39.27 4.38 4.95
N ASN A 236 39.57 3.32 4.21
CA ASN A 236 38.71 2.16 4.10
C ASN A 236 39.35 0.99 4.86
N ALA A 237 38.55 0.32 5.68
CA ALA A 237 38.96 -0.91 6.34
C ALA A 237 37.85 -1.96 6.24
N ASP A 238 38.16 -3.10 5.65
CA ASP A 238 37.30 -4.28 5.67
C ASP A 238 37.78 -5.26 6.73
N PHE A 239 36.89 -5.59 7.68
CA PHE A 239 37.14 -6.59 8.70
C PHE A 239 36.27 -7.81 8.46
N LEU A 240 36.91 -8.98 8.44
CA LEU A 240 36.24 -10.28 8.40
C LEU A 240 36.40 -10.96 9.76
N TYR A 241 35.29 -11.19 10.45
CA TYR A 241 35.25 -11.87 11.74
C TYR A 241 34.58 -13.24 11.64
N ALA A 242 35.01 -14.16 12.51
CA ALA A 242 34.29 -15.40 12.73
C ALA A 242 32.94 -15.13 13.42
N ALA A 243 31.94 -15.97 13.18
CA ALA A 243 30.63 -15.85 13.85
C ALA A 243 30.72 -15.83 15.39
N SER A 244 31.74 -16.46 15.97
CA SER A 244 31.98 -16.46 17.42
C SER A 244 32.34 -15.10 18.00
N ALA A 245 32.78 -14.15 17.17
CA ALA A 245 33.09 -12.78 17.59
C ALA A 245 31.85 -11.86 17.62
N ASN A 246 30.65 -12.41 17.36
CA ASN A 246 29.42 -11.63 17.24
C ASN A 246 29.19 -10.65 18.39
N THR A 247 29.24 -11.10 19.65
CA THR A 247 29.02 -10.26 20.82
C THR A 247 30.00 -9.09 20.84
N SER A 248 31.29 -9.34 20.63
CA SER A 248 32.31 -8.29 20.63
C SER A 248 32.11 -7.28 19.49
N VAL A 249 31.73 -7.75 18.29
CA VAL A 249 31.42 -6.87 17.16
C VAL A 249 30.19 -6.01 17.46
N PHE A 250 29.11 -6.58 17.99
CA PHE A 250 27.92 -5.83 18.36
C PHE A 250 28.14 -4.89 19.55
N GLU A 251 29.01 -5.23 20.51
CA GLU A 251 29.44 -4.31 21.58
C GLU A 251 30.25 -3.13 21.02
N ALA A 252 31.13 -3.38 20.05
CA ALA A 252 31.83 -2.32 19.34
C ALA A 252 30.87 -1.42 18.56
N LEU A 253 29.83 -1.97 17.93
CA LEU A 253 28.78 -1.18 17.28
C LEU A 253 27.94 -0.37 18.28
N ALA A 254 27.52 -0.98 19.40
CA ALA A 254 26.74 -0.31 20.44
C ALA A 254 27.48 0.88 21.07
N SER A 255 28.82 0.88 21.02
CA SER A 255 29.64 2.02 21.45
C SER A 255 29.45 3.30 20.61
N PHE A 256 28.69 3.23 19.52
CA PHE A 256 28.29 4.36 18.67
C PHE A 256 26.82 4.79 18.85
N ASP A 257 26.04 4.14 19.73
CA ASP A 257 24.60 4.42 19.91
C ASP A 257 24.30 5.87 20.32
N GLU A 258 25.16 6.47 21.15
CA GLU A 258 25.01 7.87 21.58
C GLU A 258 25.63 8.87 20.60
N TYR A 259 26.69 8.47 19.90
CA TYR A 259 27.45 9.34 19.00
C TYR A 259 28.23 8.54 17.96
N ILE A 260 27.95 8.82 16.69
CA ILE A 260 28.78 8.45 15.56
C ILE A 260 29.32 9.74 14.92
N PRO A 261 30.63 9.86 14.65
CA PRO A 261 31.16 10.99 13.89
C PRO A 261 30.52 11.07 12.51
N SER A 262 30.26 12.29 12.03
CA SER A 262 29.69 12.54 10.70
C SER A 262 30.54 11.92 9.58
N GLU A 263 31.86 11.91 9.75
CA GLU A 263 32.87 11.40 8.84
C GLU A 263 32.93 9.87 8.81
N LEU A 264 32.25 9.17 9.72
CA LEU A 264 32.33 7.72 9.85
C LEU A 264 31.11 7.04 9.20
N GLY A 265 31.36 6.32 8.11
CA GLY A 265 30.45 5.33 7.52
C GLY A 265 30.77 3.93 8.02
N LEU A 266 29.75 3.21 8.50
CA LEU A 266 29.85 1.81 8.90
C LEU A 266 28.79 1.00 8.16
N SER A 267 29.19 -0.17 7.64
CA SER A 267 28.25 -1.18 7.18
C SER A 267 28.65 -2.55 7.74
N VAL A 268 27.64 -3.33 8.14
CA VAL A 268 27.84 -4.66 8.71
C VAL A 268 26.99 -5.64 7.93
N GLU A 269 27.63 -6.68 7.41
CA GLU A 269 26.98 -7.78 6.70
C GLU A 269 27.27 -9.09 7.44
N MET A 270 26.28 -9.97 7.48
CA MET A 270 26.51 -11.37 7.84
C MET A 270 26.31 -12.23 6.60
N SER A 271 27.35 -12.97 6.23
CA SER A 271 27.34 -13.79 5.02
C SER A 271 27.68 -15.23 5.38
N PHE A 272 27.24 -16.19 4.55
CA PHE A 272 27.63 -17.59 4.70
C PHE A 272 28.82 -17.90 3.78
N ASN A 273 29.95 -18.29 4.35
CA ASN A 273 31.11 -18.67 3.57
C ASN A 273 30.96 -20.12 3.09
N GLN A 274 30.77 -20.29 1.78
CA GLN A 274 30.56 -21.61 1.16
C GLN A 274 31.76 -22.55 1.30
N THR A 275 32.98 -22.00 1.44
CA THR A 275 34.21 -22.78 1.56
C THR A 275 34.39 -23.32 2.98
N SER A 276 34.28 -22.47 4.00
CA SER A 276 34.39 -22.91 5.40
C SER A 276 33.10 -23.56 5.92
N LYS A 277 31.97 -23.33 5.27
CA LYS A 277 30.61 -23.70 5.71
C LYS A 277 30.21 -23.06 7.05
N GLU A 278 30.73 -21.87 7.31
CA GLU A 278 30.46 -21.11 8.53
C GLU A 278 29.91 -19.73 8.18
N ALA A 279 29.17 -19.15 9.12
CA ALA A 279 28.81 -17.74 9.05
C ALA A 279 30.03 -16.87 9.34
N ILE A 280 30.11 -15.75 8.66
CA ILE A 280 31.12 -14.71 8.84
C ILE A 280 30.43 -13.37 9.02
N LEU A 281 31.07 -12.48 9.76
CA LEU A 281 30.67 -11.10 9.88
C LEU A 281 31.66 -10.25 9.11
N VAL A 282 31.15 -9.39 8.24
CA VAL A 282 31.93 -8.41 7.50
C VAL A 282 31.58 -7.04 8.03
N VAL A 283 32.56 -6.27 8.48
CA VAL A 283 32.40 -4.86 8.84
C VAL A 283 33.23 -4.05 7.86
N ASN A 284 32.56 -3.21 7.08
CA ASN A 284 33.22 -2.19 6.28
C ASN A 284 33.17 -0.85 7.03
N PHE A 285 34.36 -0.28 7.22
CA PHE A 285 34.61 0.98 7.88
C PHE A 285 35.14 1.96 6.85
N ILE A 286 34.48 3.11 6.71
CA ILE A 286 34.93 4.19 5.82
C ILE A 286 34.99 5.48 6.63
N PHE A 287 36.14 6.14 6.66
CA PHE A 287 36.31 7.41 7.35
C PHE A 287 36.77 8.50 6.39
N PHE A 288 35.99 9.57 6.31
CA PHE A 288 36.24 10.76 5.48
C PHE A 288 37.14 11.76 6.21
N GLY A 289 38.39 11.36 6.47
CA GLY A 289 39.34 12.17 7.21
C GLY A 289 40.74 11.55 7.23
N ASN A 290 41.61 12.05 8.10
CA ASN A 290 42.99 11.55 8.18
C ASN A 290 43.14 10.35 9.15
N GLN A 291 44.27 9.64 9.04
CA GLN A 291 44.50 8.41 9.81
C GLN A 291 44.47 8.63 11.32
N THR A 292 44.95 9.79 11.78
CA THR A 292 45.00 10.11 13.20
C THR A 292 43.59 10.30 13.79
N GLU A 293 42.68 10.88 13.03
CA GLU A 293 41.27 11.06 13.41
C GLU A 293 40.49 9.75 13.39
N ALA A 294 40.77 8.87 12.43
CA ALA A 294 40.10 7.57 12.32
C ALA A 294 40.53 6.58 13.41
N GLN A 295 41.77 6.69 13.91
CA GLN A 295 42.41 5.69 14.75
C GLN A 295 41.59 5.29 15.99
N PRO A 296 41.01 6.21 16.79
CA PRO A 296 40.24 5.85 17.98
C PRO A 296 38.99 5.01 17.67
N TYR A 297 38.45 5.11 16.44
CA TYR A 297 37.30 4.34 15.98
C TYR A 297 37.73 3.00 15.39
N LEU A 298 38.81 2.98 14.61
CA LEU A 298 39.44 1.76 14.11
C LEU A 298 39.90 0.83 15.24
N ASP A 299 40.46 1.39 16.32
CA ASP A 299 40.97 0.62 17.46
C ASP A 299 39.88 -0.25 18.12
N ARG A 300 38.61 0.18 18.06
CA ARG A 300 37.48 -0.61 18.58
C ARG A 300 37.34 -1.94 17.83
N PHE A 301 37.49 -1.90 16.50
CA PHE A 301 37.42 -3.09 15.64
C PHE A 301 38.73 -3.89 15.61
N ASN A 302 39.88 -3.22 15.65
CA ASN A 302 41.20 -3.87 15.72
C ASN A 302 41.42 -4.66 17.02
N SER A 303 40.71 -4.30 18.10
CA SER A 303 40.78 -4.99 19.39
C SER A 303 40.08 -6.36 19.41
N ILE A 304 39.30 -6.68 18.38
CA ILE A 304 38.57 -7.93 18.23
C ILE A 304 39.37 -8.86 17.32
N ASP A 305 39.46 -10.15 17.69
CA ASP A 305 40.13 -11.16 16.86
C ASP A 305 39.44 -11.30 15.49
N TYR A 306 40.09 -10.81 14.43
CA TYR A 306 39.64 -10.92 13.05
C TYR A 306 40.32 -12.08 12.31
N LEU A 307 39.62 -12.64 11.33
CA LEU A 307 40.15 -13.62 10.38
C LEU A 307 40.99 -12.94 9.29
N LEU A 308 40.54 -11.77 8.84
CA LEU A 308 41.21 -10.95 7.84
C LEU A 308 40.89 -9.47 8.08
N THR A 309 41.88 -8.62 7.83
CA THR A 309 41.69 -7.17 7.75
C THR A 309 42.38 -6.66 6.49
N ASP A 310 41.72 -5.74 5.78
CA ASP A 310 42.32 -5.01 4.68
C ASP A 310 42.13 -3.50 4.92
N LEU A 311 43.21 -2.79 5.27
CA LEU A 311 43.20 -1.37 5.63
C LEU A 311 44.01 -0.56 4.63
N HIS A 312 43.36 0.38 3.95
CA HIS A 312 43.98 1.22 2.94
C HIS A 312 43.51 2.67 3.02
N VAL A 313 44.46 3.59 2.77
CA VAL A 313 44.12 4.98 2.41
C VAL A 313 43.97 5.01 0.90
N MET A 314 42.81 5.46 0.43
CA MET A 314 42.48 5.44 -0.98
C MET A 314 41.68 6.66 -1.40
N SER A 315 41.68 6.97 -2.69
CA SER A 315 40.74 7.94 -3.20
C SER A 315 39.33 7.37 -3.10
N GLN A 316 38.35 8.22 -2.83
CA GLN A 316 36.92 7.87 -2.81
C GLN A 316 36.49 7.17 -4.10
N ASN A 317 37.15 7.46 -5.22
CA ASN A 317 36.91 6.77 -6.49
C ASN A 317 37.52 5.39 -6.58
N ARG A 318 38.59 5.11 -5.83
CA ARG A 318 39.22 3.80 -5.82
C ARG A 318 38.40 2.78 -5.04
N ASP A 319 37.51 3.20 -4.13
CA ASP A 319 36.51 2.29 -3.55
C ASP A 319 35.65 1.70 -4.66
N ALA A 320 35.32 2.50 -5.67
CA ALA A 320 34.63 2.04 -6.86
C ALA A 320 35.51 1.16 -7.78
N GLU A 321 36.82 1.41 -7.85
CA GLU A 321 37.73 0.54 -8.61
C GLU A 321 37.98 -0.82 -7.93
N ILE A 322 38.10 -0.87 -6.60
CA ILE A 322 38.26 -2.13 -5.85
C ILE A 322 36.94 -2.91 -5.82
N ALA A 323 35.80 -2.24 -5.62
CA ALA A 323 34.48 -2.85 -5.82
C ALA A 323 34.25 -3.33 -7.27
N SER A 324 34.84 -2.66 -8.27
CA SER A 324 34.84 -3.12 -9.68
C SER A 324 35.83 -4.25 -9.98
N LYS A 325 36.77 -4.54 -9.08
CA LYS A 325 37.75 -5.64 -9.21
C LYS A 325 37.29 -6.95 -8.57
N SER A 326 36.17 -6.94 -7.83
CA SER A 326 35.40 -8.15 -7.54
C SER A 326 34.52 -8.48 -8.76
N PRO A 327 34.85 -9.51 -9.57
CA PRO A 327 34.16 -9.77 -10.83
C PRO A 327 32.72 -10.30 -10.64
N GLN A 328 32.24 -10.42 -9.40
CA GLN A 328 30.97 -11.06 -9.08
C GLN A 328 29.81 -10.11 -8.77
N SER A 329 30.03 -8.80 -8.56
CA SER A 329 28.94 -7.92 -8.09
C SER A 329 28.17 -7.20 -9.19
N CYS A 330 28.79 -6.90 -10.34
CA CYS A 330 28.19 -6.10 -11.40
C CYS A 330 28.87 -6.41 -12.77
N SER A 331 28.21 -7.09 -13.70
CA SER A 331 28.82 -7.57 -14.95
C SER A 331 29.21 -6.47 -15.97
N GLU A 332 30.53 -6.30 -16.19
CA GLU A 332 31.39 -5.79 -17.32
C GLU A 332 31.05 -4.54 -18.23
N ARG A 333 32.11 -3.71 -18.49
CA ARG A 333 32.25 -2.31 -19.04
C ARG A 333 32.25 -2.10 -20.59
N VAL A 334 32.36 -0.84 -21.09
CA VAL A 334 33.48 -0.30 -21.96
C VAL A 334 33.35 1.21 -22.39
N GLU A 335 34.38 2.01 -22.03
CA GLU A 335 35.13 3.15 -22.68
C GLU A 335 34.44 4.47 -23.18
N GLN A 336 34.72 5.66 -22.60
CA GLN A 336 35.84 6.66 -22.71
C GLN A 336 35.77 7.70 -23.86
N ASN A 337 35.63 9.01 -23.55
CA ASN A 337 36.41 10.16 -24.10
C ASN A 337 35.92 11.56 -23.60
N THR A 338 36.83 12.55 -23.58
CA THR A 338 36.90 13.75 -22.70
C THR A 338 36.81 15.15 -23.41
N LEU A 339 36.65 16.23 -22.60
CA LEU A 339 36.97 17.69 -22.77
C LEU A 339 35.88 18.68 -23.31
N PRO A 340 35.93 20.03 -23.07
CA PRO A 340 35.96 20.79 -21.80
C PRO A 340 35.10 22.12 -21.74
N SER A 341 34.82 22.56 -20.50
CA SER A 341 34.62 23.90 -19.86
C SER A 341 33.93 25.12 -20.51
N HIS A 342 33.08 25.85 -19.73
CA HIS A 342 33.06 27.32 -19.57
C HIS A 342 32.29 27.83 -18.31
N SER A 343 32.81 28.93 -17.75
CA SER A 343 32.67 29.70 -16.48
C SER A 343 31.29 30.16 -15.93
N PRO A 344 31.21 30.64 -14.65
CA PRO A 344 30.01 30.68 -13.83
C PRO A 344 29.53 32.08 -13.42
N GLN A 345 28.33 32.13 -12.82
CA GLN A 345 27.96 33.18 -11.87
C GLN A 345 27.23 32.61 -10.64
N THR A 346 27.81 32.92 -9.48
CA THR A 346 27.51 32.54 -8.09
C THR A 346 26.12 32.98 -7.61
N VAL A 347 25.46 32.21 -6.70
CA VAL A 347 24.82 32.69 -5.43
C VAL A 347 24.31 31.50 -4.55
N GLN A 348 24.96 31.34 -3.39
CA GLN A 348 24.49 31.17 -1.99
C GLN A 348 23.32 30.21 -1.58
N ARG A 349 23.65 29.20 -0.74
CA ARG A 349 22.77 28.22 -0.06
C ARG A 349 22.17 28.71 1.26
N LEU A 350 21.01 28.14 1.64
CA LEU A 350 20.47 28.10 3.02
C LEU A 350 19.81 26.72 3.32
N SER A 351 19.98 26.26 4.56
CA SER A 351 19.63 24.96 5.17
C SER A 351 18.45 25.08 6.16
N ASP A 352 17.69 23.99 6.41
CA ASP A 352 16.93 23.69 7.65
C ASP A 352 16.45 22.20 7.65
N GLU A 353 16.67 21.43 8.74
CA GLU A 353 16.36 19.98 8.93
C GLU A 353 15.10 19.73 9.81
N ALA A 354 14.45 18.55 9.72
CA ALA A 354 13.24 18.16 10.50
C ALA A 354 13.39 16.82 11.27
N HIS A 355 12.86 16.72 12.51
CA HIS A 355 12.91 15.53 13.39
C HIS A 355 11.56 14.74 13.46
N TYR A 356 11.56 13.40 13.46
CA TYR A 356 10.36 12.52 13.54
C TYR A 356 10.25 11.73 14.88
N THR A 357 9.03 11.50 15.39
CA THR A 357 8.75 10.74 16.64
C THR A 357 8.28 9.29 16.37
N PRO A 358 8.30 8.35 17.35
CA PRO A 358 7.76 6.99 17.18
C PRO A 358 6.30 6.93 16.73
N ASN A 359 5.47 7.87 17.17
CA ASN A 359 4.08 7.97 16.71
C ASN A 359 4.01 8.37 15.24
N CYS A 360 4.89 9.27 14.78
CA CYS A 360 5.00 9.63 13.37
C CYS A 360 5.37 8.41 12.51
N LEU A 361 6.30 7.57 13.00
CA LEU A 361 6.69 6.35 12.30
C LEU A 361 5.53 5.33 12.24
N LEU A 362 4.75 5.18 13.31
CA LEU A 362 3.57 4.32 13.31
C LEU A 362 2.50 4.84 12.34
N ASP A 363 2.21 6.13 12.34
CA ASP A 363 1.24 6.74 11.40
C ASP A 363 1.69 6.55 9.95
N LEU A 364 2.99 6.71 9.65
CA LEU A 364 3.55 6.44 8.32
C LEU A 364 3.40 4.96 7.93
N ARG A 365 3.70 4.02 8.83
CA ARG A 365 3.49 2.58 8.59
C ARG A 365 2.02 2.26 8.31
N LEU A 366 1.10 2.85 9.06
CA LEU A 366 -0.33 2.66 8.88
C LEU A 366 -0.82 3.27 7.56
N MET A 367 -0.32 4.44 7.17
CA MET A 367 -0.65 5.04 5.86
C MET A 367 -0.17 4.21 4.68
N HIS A 368 1.04 3.66 4.78
CA HIS A 368 1.53 2.69 3.81
C HIS A 368 0.61 1.46 3.78
N HIS A 369 0.29 0.88 4.94
CA HIS A 369 -0.59 -0.29 5.03
C HIS A 369 -1.99 -0.03 4.45
N TYR A 370 -2.54 1.16 4.68
CA TYR A 370 -3.83 1.56 4.11
C TYR A 370 -3.77 1.54 2.58
N SER A 371 -2.79 2.25 2.02
CA SER A 371 -2.66 2.51 0.59
C SER A 371 -2.37 1.23 -0.20
N VAL A 372 -1.62 0.30 0.39
CA VAL A 372 -1.21 -0.94 -0.27
C VAL A 372 -2.20 -2.08 -0.03
N PHE A 373 -2.70 -2.24 1.20
CA PHE A 373 -3.46 -3.43 1.60
C PHE A 373 -4.91 -3.13 2.02
N ALA A 374 -5.14 -2.22 2.96
CA ALA A 374 -6.47 -2.06 3.58
C ALA A 374 -7.52 -1.54 2.59
N ALA A 375 -7.18 -0.56 1.75
CA ALA A 375 -8.08 -0.04 0.72
C ALA A 375 -8.48 -1.13 -0.29
N GLN A 376 -7.52 -1.99 -0.69
CA GLN A 376 -7.80 -3.12 -1.58
C GLN A 376 -8.72 -4.15 -0.90
N ALA A 377 -8.48 -4.48 0.36
CA ALA A 377 -9.29 -5.44 1.11
C ALA A 377 -10.75 -4.97 1.29
N LEU A 378 -10.96 -3.67 1.49
CA LEU A 378 -12.31 -3.07 1.47
C LEU A 378 -12.96 -3.13 0.08
N SER A 379 -12.15 -3.04 -0.97
CA SER A 379 -12.62 -2.92 -2.35
C SER A 379 -13.01 -4.23 -3.04
N ASN A 380 -12.62 -5.39 -2.49
CA ASN A 380 -12.92 -6.69 -3.10
C ASN A 380 -14.43 -6.97 -3.26
N THR A 381 -15.30 -6.16 -2.62
CA THR A 381 -16.76 -6.23 -2.73
C THR A 381 -17.39 -5.02 -3.43
N LEU A 382 -16.60 -4.06 -3.93
CA LEU A 382 -17.06 -2.74 -4.41
C LEU A 382 -16.75 -2.50 -5.90
N ASP A 383 -17.44 -1.53 -6.51
CA ASP A 383 -17.26 -1.11 -7.90
C ASP A 383 -15.92 -0.37 -8.11
N GLU A 384 -15.35 -0.43 -9.32
CA GLU A 384 -14.03 0.13 -9.69
C GLU A 384 -13.88 1.62 -9.32
N ASN A 385 -14.92 2.42 -9.53
CA ASN A 385 -14.92 3.84 -9.16
C ASN A 385 -14.79 4.06 -7.65
N VAL A 386 -15.36 3.16 -6.84
CA VAL A 386 -15.27 3.21 -5.38
C VAL A 386 -13.87 2.79 -4.93
N VAL A 387 -13.26 1.83 -5.63
CA VAL A 387 -11.87 1.41 -5.39
C VAL A 387 -10.92 2.57 -5.61
N ASN A 388 -11.07 3.29 -6.72
CA ASN A 388 -10.26 4.48 -7.02
C ASN A 388 -10.47 5.58 -5.97
N ALA A 389 -11.72 5.82 -5.55
CA ALA A 389 -11.99 6.79 -4.48
C ALA A 389 -11.32 6.40 -3.15
N LEU A 390 -11.34 5.12 -2.76
CA LEU A 390 -10.69 4.64 -1.54
C LEU A 390 -9.16 4.73 -1.61
N LYS A 391 -8.55 4.51 -2.78
CA LYS A 391 -7.08 4.52 -2.94
C LYS A 391 -6.49 5.91 -3.19
N VAL A 392 -7.26 6.83 -3.78
CA VAL A 392 -6.74 8.12 -4.25
C VAL A 392 -7.46 9.28 -3.59
N ASP A 393 -8.78 9.38 -3.76
CA ASP A 393 -9.53 10.55 -3.29
C ASP A 393 -9.59 10.65 -1.77
N ILE A 394 -9.79 9.53 -1.08
CA ILE A 394 -9.87 9.48 0.38
C ILE A 394 -8.52 9.84 1.02
N PRO A 395 -7.37 9.24 0.64
CA PRO A 395 -6.07 9.67 1.15
C PRO A 395 -5.74 11.13 0.85
N ARG A 396 -6.06 11.60 -0.37
CA ARG A 396 -5.86 13.01 -0.74
C ARG A 396 -6.66 13.94 0.17
N LEU A 397 -7.95 13.67 0.36
CA LEU A 397 -8.79 14.44 1.29
C LEU A 397 -8.34 14.31 2.74
N ALA A 398 -7.77 13.16 3.14
CA ALA A 398 -7.28 12.92 4.49
C ALA A 398 -6.09 13.83 4.82
N LEU A 399 -5.21 14.10 3.86
CA LEU A 399 -4.10 15.05 4.03
C LEU A 399 -4.57 16.48 4.32
N GLU A 400 -5.76 16.84 3.86
CA GLU A 400 -6.38 18.16 4.13
C GLU A 400 -7.22 18.18 5.41
N HIS A 401 -7.58 17.01 5.95
CA HIS A 401 -8.54 16.86 7.03
C HIS A 401 -8.14 15.78 8.06
N GLU A 402 -7.60 16.23 9.19
CA GLU A 402 -7.13 15.38 10.30
C GLU A 402 -8.16 14.30 10.73
N PHE A 403 -9.44 14.66 10.86
CA PHE A 403 -10.47 13.71 11.27
C PHE A 403 -10.72 12.58 10.26
N LEU A 404 -10.47 12.82 8.97
CA LEU A 404 -10.52 11.78 7.95
C LEU A 404 -9.24 10.94 7.99
N MET A 405 -8.09 11.57 8.20
CA MET A 405 -6.82 10.87 8.43
C MET A 405 -6.92 9.89 9.59
N ASP A 406 -7.54 10.29 10.70
CA ASP A 406 -7.77 9.40 11.84
C ASP A 406 -8.63 8.19 11.49
N ALA A 407 -9.67 8.37 10.67
CA ALA A 407 -10.50 7.27 10.20
C ALA A 407 -9.71 6.33 9.29
N VAL A 408 -8.89 6.87 8.37
CA VAL A 408 -8.01 6.10 7.49
C VAL A 408 -7.01 5.26 8.29
N LEU A 409 -6.36 5.86 9.28
CA LEU A 409 -5.39 5.20 10.15
C LEU A 409 -6.05 4.11 11.02
N LEU A 410 -7.26 4.34 11.54
CA LEU A 410 -8.01 3.32 12.26
C LEU A 410 -8.35 2.13 11.36
N VAL A 411 -8.82 2.38 10.14
CA VAL A 411 -9.11 1.32 9.16
C VAL A 411 -7.85 0.49 8.90
N ALA A 412 -6.72 1.15 8.68
CA ALA A 412 -5.44 0.48 8.46
C ALA A 412 -5.03 -0.39 9.66
N MET A 413 -5.13 0.16 10.86
CA MET A 413 -4.74 -0.54 12.09
C MET A 413 -5.59 -1.78 12.33
N VAL A 414 -6.91 -1.66 12.24
CA VAL A 414 -7.83 -2.78 12.48
C VAL A 414 -7.69 -3.84 11.39
N HIS A 415 -7.46 -3.43 10.14
CA HIS A 415 -7.15 -4.37 9.07
C HIS A 415 -5.83 -5.11 9.35
N LEU A 416 -4.77 -4.40 9.75
CA LEU A 416 -3.48 -4.98 10.11
C LEU A 416 -3.61 -6.03 11.23
N CYS A 417 -4.29 -5.70 12.33
CA CYS A 417 -4.56 -6.66 13.40
C CYS A 417 -5.32 -7.91 12.90
N SER A 418 -6.19 -7.75 11.91
CA SER A 418 -7.01 -8.86 11.38
C SER A 418 -6.24 -9.77 10.41
N VAL A 419 -5.07 -9.37 9.91
CA VAL A 419 -4.26 -10.17 8.97
C VAL A 419 -2.90 -10.59 9.54
N ASP A 420 -2.45 -9.95 10.62
CA ASP A 420 -1.16 -10.19 11.26
C ASP A 420 -1.32 -10.41 12.77
N ASN A 421 -1.11 -11.65 13.21
CA ASN A 421 -1.22 -12.04 14.62
C ASN A 421 -0.16 -11.36 15.51
N SER A 422 0.93 -10.81 14.95
CA SER A 422 1.92 -10.06 15.73
C SER A 422 1.45 -8.65 16.12
N ALA A 423 0.34 -8.18 15.53
CA ALA A 423 -0.20 -6.84 15.73
C ALA A 423 -1.24 -6.74 16.87
N GLU A 424 -1.38 -7.77 17.71
CA GLU A 424 -2.32 -7.78 18.85
C GLU A 424 -2.10 -6.65 19.87
N HIS A 425 -0.88 -6.11 19.96
CA HIS A 425 -0.53 -5.05 20.91
C HIS A 425 -0.78 -3.62 20.40
N LEU A 426 -1.31 -3.45 19.18
CA LEU A 426 -1.54 -2.13 18.63
C LEU A 426 -2.65 -1.37 19.38
N PRO A 427 -2.54 -0.04 19.54
CA PRO A 427 -3.45 0.75 20.36
C PRO A 427 -4.77 1.08 19.62
N VAL A 428 -5.51 0.05 19.19
CA VAL A 428 -6.78 0.19 18.44
C VAL A 428 -7.77 1.11 19.14
N PHE A 429 -7.89 0.97 20.47
CA PHE A 429 -8.77 1.82 21.28
C PHE A 429 -8.42 3.31 21.18
N MET A 430 -7.12 3.65 21.16
CA MET A 430 -6.67 5.05 21.07
C MET A 430 -7.02 5.66 19.71
N TYR A 431 -6.78 4.93 18.62
CA TYR A 431 -7.12 5.41 17.27
C TYR A 431 -8.63 5.51 17.08
N ARG A 432 -9.41 4.59 17.65
CA ARG A 432 -10.88 4.65 17.66
C ARG A 432 -11.36 5.92 18.35
N ASP A 433 -10.90 6.18 19.57
CA ASP A 433 -11.31 7.35 20.34
C ASP A 433 -10.87 8.65 19.65
N ARG A 434 -9.65 8.69 19.10
CA ARG A 434 -9.14 9.80 18.28
C ARG A 434 -10.07 10.09 17.10
N ALA A 435 -10.35 9.09 16.26
CA ALA A 435 -11.20 9.23 15.07
C ALA A 435 -12.65 9.65 15.41
N LEU A 436 -13.26 9.05 16.44
CA LEU A 436 -14.64 9.40 16.84
C LEU A 436 -14.72 10.80 17.44
N ARG A 437 -13.73 11.22 18.26
CA ARG A 437 -13.67 12.57 18.82
C ARG A 437 -13.46 13.61 17.72
N ALA A 438 -12.52 13.39 16.82
CA ALA A 438 -12.23 14.28 15.70
C ALA A 438 -13.45 14.42 14.77
N LEU A 439 -14.11 13.31 14.41
CA LEU A 439 -15.34 13.33 13.62
C LEU A 439 -16.46 14.11 14.33
N ARG A 440 -16.67 13.90 15.63
CA ARG A 440 -17.69 14.62 16.41
C ARG A 440 -17.44 16.13 16.40
N HIS A 441 -16.19 16.56 16.47
CA HIS A 441 -15.82 17.96 16.37
C HIS A 441 -16.08 18.50 14.96
N ALA A 442 -15.69 17.76 13.92
CA ALA A 442 -15.89 18.14 12.53
C ALA A 442 -17.38 18.27 12.16
N VAL A 443 -18.25 17.37 12.66
CA VAL A 443 -19.70 17.42 12.44
C VAL A 443 -20.34 18.71 12.98
N ARG A 444 -19.82 19.25 14.10
CA ARG A 444 -20.30 20.53 14.67
C ARG A 444 -19.95 21.73 13.79
N ASN A 445 -18.92 21.61 12.95
CA ASN A 445 -18.38 22.66 12.10
C ASN A 445 -18.51 22.28 10.60
N PHE A 446 -19.66 21.72 10.20
CA PHE A 446 -19.85 21.29 8.82
C PHE A 446 -19.90 22.50 7.85
N SER A 447 -19.30 22.34 6.68
CA SER A 447 -19.29 23.34 5.60
C SER A 447 -19.20 22.65 4.23
N SER A 448 -19.37 23.41 3.15
CA SER A 448 -19.14 22.90 1.79
C SER A 448 -17.70 22.40 1.58
N LYS A 449 -16.73 22.89 2.36
CA LYS A 449 -15.31 22.52 2.22
C LYS A 449 -14.98 21.15 2.82
N ASN A 450 -15.65 20.74 3.90
CA ASN A 450 -15.34 19.49 4.61
C ASN A 450 -16.40 18.38 4.46
N ILE A 451 -17.49 18.63 3.71
CA ILE A 451 -18.61 17.69 3.59
C ILE A 451 -18.20 16.35 2.98
N HIS A 452 -17.30 16.35 1.99
CA HIS A 452 -16.81 15.13 1.36
C HIS A 452 -15.95 14.31 2.33
N ALA A 453 -15.06 14.98 3.08
CA ALA A 453 -14.27 14.31 4.11
C ALA A 453 -15.12 13.78 5.27
N LEU A 454 -16.14 14.55 5.71
CA LEU A 454 -17.11 14.11 6.72
C LEU A 454 -17.85 12.84 6.28
N ARG A 455 -18.29 12.79 5.02
CA ARG A 455 -18.91 11.60 4.43
C ARG A 455 -17.93 10.43 4.39
N GLY A 456 -16.71 10.65 3.91
CA GLY A 456 -15.65 9.64 3.86
C GLY A 456 -15.38 9.04 5.24
N ALA A 457 -15.14 9.88 6.25
CA ALA A 457 -14.85 9.44 7.60
C ALA A 457 -16.04 8.68 8.22
N SER A 458 -17.27 9.15 8.02
CA SER A 458 -18.48 8.47 8.52
C SER A 458 -18.64 7.08 7.90
N VAL A 459 -18.41 6.94 6.59
CA VAL A 459 -18.50 5.66 5.88
C VAL A 459 -17.41 4.70 6.33
N LEU A 460 -16.16 5.17 6.43
CA LEU A 460 -15.04 4.33 6.88
C LEU A 460 -15.25 3.83 8.30
N LEU A 461 -15.64 4.71 9.24
CA LEU A 461 -15.88 4.32 10.63
C LEU A 461 -17.06 3.37 10.77
N ALA A 462 -18.12 3.55 9.97
CA ALA A 462 -19.24 2.60 9.93
C ALA A 462 -18.84 1.26 9.32
N ALA A 463 -17.92 1.23 8.34
CA ALA A 463 -17.45 0.01 7.70
C ALA A 463 -16.59 -0.85 8.64
N VAL A 464 -15.81 -0.22 9.52
CA VAL A 464 -14.90 -0.93 10.45
C VAL A 464 -15.42 -1.00 11.89
N SER A 465 -16.69 -0.68 12.14
CA SER A 465 -17.23 -0.71 13.50
C SER A 465 -17.16 -2.11 14.14
N PHE A 466 -17.57 -3.16 13.41
CA PHE A 466 -17.53 -4.55 13.90
C PHE A 466 -16.12 -5.02 14.25
N PRO A 467 -15.14 -4.92 13.33
CA PRO A 467 -13.80 -5.37 13.67
C PRO A 467 -13.17 -4.49 14.76
N THR A 468 -13.54 -3.21 14.87
CA THR A 468 -13.10 -2.35 15.98
C THR A 468 -13.70 -2.79 17.31
N ASP A 469 -15.01 -3.08 17.38
CA ASP A 469 -15.68 -3.59 18.59
C ASP A 469 -15.09 -4.93 19.03
N ARG A 470 -14.82 -5.83 18.07
CA ARG A 470 -14.14 -7.11 18.28
C ARG A 470 -12.76 -6.94 18.90
N TRP A 471 -11.90 -6.11 18.30
CA TRP A 471 -10.54 -5.90 18.78
C TRP A 471 -10.45 -5.13 20.10
N THR A 472 -11.45 -4.27 20.38
CA THR A 472 -11.54 -3.55 21.65
C THR A 472 -12.35 -4.29 22.70
N ASN A 473 -12.81 -5.51 22.40
CA ASN A 473 -13.66 -6.35 23.25
C ASN A 473 -14.84 -5.55 23.86
N GLN A 474 -15.55 -4.80 23.02
CA GLN A 474 -16.70 -4.01 23.47
C GLN A 474 -17.83 -4.92 23.96
N SER A 475 -18.42 -4.55 25.09
CA SER A 475 -19.57 -5.24 25.65
C SER A 475 -20.86 -4.90 24.91
N GLY A 476 -21.85 -5.81 25.00
CA GLY A 476 -23.16 -5.65 24.38
C GLY A 476 -23.20 -6.14 22.94
N LEU A 477 -24.23 -5.72 22.20
CA LEU A 477 -24.48 -6.17 20.82
C LEU A 477 -23.76 -5.25 19.83
N TRP A 478 -22.76 -5.78 19.13
CA TRP A 478 -21.99 -5.01 18.13
C TRP A 478 -22.89 -4.54 16.97
N VAL A 479 -23.87 -5.36 16.58
CA VAL A 479 -24.86 -5.01 15.55
C VAL A 479 -25.68 -3.78 15.94
N VAL A 480 -26.01 -3.62 17.22
CA VAL A 480 -26.77 -2.47 17.72
C VAL A 480 -25.92 -1.21 17.73
N ASN A 481 -24.64 -1.31 18.13
CA ASN A 481 -23.69 -0.20 18.04
C ASN A 481 -23.54 0.30 16.61
N TRP A 482 -23.43 -0.63 15.64
CA TRP A 482 -23.37 -0.29 14.23
C TRP A 482 -24.68 0.33 13.71
N MET A 483 -25.85 -0.23 14.08
CA MET A 483 -27.15 0.34 13.73
C MET A 483 -27.36 1.74 14.31
N ALA A 484 -26.80 2.05 15.48
CA ALA A 484 -26.86 3.40 16.04
C ALA A 484 -26.12 4.44 15.16
N LEU A 485 -25.02 4.04 14.51
CA LEU A 485 -24.32 4.88 13.53
C LEU A 485 -25.18 5.15 12.28
N ALA A 486 -26.09 4.22 11.94
CA ALA A 486 -26.98 4.32 10.78
C ALA A 486 -28.08 5.39 10.91
N ILE A 487 -28.52 5.71 12.13
CA ILE A 487 -29.61 6.67 12.38
C ILE A 487 -29.27 8.08 11.85
N GLY A 488 -27.99 8.47 11.92
CA GLY A 488 -27.52 9.77 11.45
C GLY A 488 -27.82 10.04 9.97
N GLN A 489 -27.74 9.02 9.10
CA GLN A 489 -27.95 9.17 7.66
C GLN A 489 -29.42 9.49 7.30
N ARG A 490 -30.38 8.95 8.06
CA ARG A 490 -31.82 9.17 7.82
C ARG A 490 -32.23 10.63 8.00
N ASN A 491 -31.58 11.33 8.92
CA ASN A 491 -31.85 12.74 9.18
C ASN A 491 -31.45 13.64 7.99
N PHE A 492 -30.47 13.23 7.17
CA PHE A 492 -30.09 13.97 5.97
C PHE A 492 -31.05 13.75 4.78
N ARG A 493 -31.65 12.57 4.64
CA ARG A 493 -32.64 12.28 3.57
C ARG A 493 -33.95 13.04 3.73
N ARG A 494 -34.39 13.30 4.97
CA ARG A 494 -35.69 13.95 5.24
C ARG A 494 -35.77 15.42 4.81
N ASN A 495 -34.63 16.12 4.67
CA ASN A 495 -34.59 17.54 4.32
C ASN A 495 -34.62 17.85 2.80
N HIS A 496 -34.52 16.84 1.92
CA HIS A 496 -34.59 17.06 0.47
C HIS A 496 -35.99 16.85 -0.14
N LEU A 497 -36.97 16.37 0.63
CA LEU A 497 -38.33 16.07 0.14
C LEU A 497 -39.34 17.20 0.38
N SER A 498 -38.92 18.36 0.89
CA SER A 498 -39.79 19.49 1.22
C SER A 498 -39.36 20.79 0.52
N SER A 499 -39.30 20.79 -0.82
CA SER A 499 -39.43 22.03 -1.61
C SER A 499 -39.76 21.74 -3.09
N GLY A 500 -40.98 22.10 -3.51
CA GLY A 500 -41.34 22.27 -4.93
C GLY A 500 -42.55 21.45 -5.43
N PRO A 501 -43.51 22.05 -6.17
CA PRO A 501 -44.65 21.34 -6.72
C PRO A 501 -44.25 20.46 -7.91
N LEU A 502 -44.88 19.29 -7.98
CA LEU A 502 -44.69 18.25 -9.00
C LEU A 502 -45.11 18.76 -10.39
N ASN A 503 -44.12 19.09 -11.23
CA ASN A 503 -44.31 19.10 -12.68
C ASN A 503 -43.78 17.77 -13.23
N ASN A 504 -44.67 17.04 -13.90
CA ASN A 504 -44.36 15.87 -14.72
C ASN A 504 -43.62 16.34 -15.96
N GLU A 505 -42.31 16.10 -16.04
CA GLU A 505 -41.56 15.83 -17.28
C GLU A 505 -40.11 15.47 -16.90
N GLU A 506 -39.70 14.26 -17.31
CA GLU A 506 -38.33 13.71 -17.44
C GLU A 506 -37.32 13.80 -16.26
N ASN A 507 -36.96 12.61 -15.75
CA ASN A 507 -35.86 12.23 -14.84
C ASN A 507 -35.91 12.68 -13.37
N PRO A 508 -35.78 11.72 -12.44
CA PRO A 508 -34.56 11.74 -11.63
C PRO A 508 -33.99 10.34 -11.34
N THR A 509 -32.71 10.14 -11.66
CA THR A 509 -31.88 9.14 -10.97
C THR A 509 -31.98 9.37 -9.47
N GLN A 510 -32.71 8.51 -8.76
CA GLN A 510 -32.71 8.50 -7.30
C GLN A 510 -31.26 8.37 -6.82
N PRO A 511 -30.85 9.08 -5.75
CA PRO A 511 -29.53 8.87 -5.18
C PRO A 511 -29.47 7.43 -4.65
N SER A 512 -28.71 6.58 -5.33
CA SER A 512 -28.41 5.23 -4.89
C SER A 512 -27.90 5.32 -3.45
N SER A 513 -28.63 4.72 -2.52
CA SER A 513 -28.11 4.54 -1.16
C SER A 513 -26.73 3.87 -1.26
N LEU A 514 -25.78 4.28 -0.43
CA LEU A 514 -24.44 3.70 -0.37
C LEU A 514 -24.49 2.17 -0.11
N TYR A 515 -25.59 1.72 0.51
CA TYR A 515 -25.90 0.32 0.81
C TYR A 515 -26.94 -0.29 -0.15
N GLY A 516 -27.36 0.43 -1.19
CA GLY A 516 -28.48 0.08 -2.08
C GLY A 516 -29.85 0.49 -1.52
N CYS A 517 -30.85 0.67 -2.40
CA CYS A 517 -32.21 1.00 -2.00
C CYS A 517 -32.95 -0.28 -1.56
N PHE A 518 -33.50 -0.32 -0.34
CA PHE A 518 -34.26 -1.50 0.09
C PHE A 518 -35.55 -1.71 -0.74
N ALA A 519 -36.08 -0.65 -1.35
CA ALA A 519 -37.33 -0.69 -2.12
C ALA A 519 -37.28 -1.52 -3.41
N ASP A 520 -36.10 -1.85 -3.94
CA ASP A 520 -35.98 -2.64 -5.18
C ASP A 520 -36.24 -4.15 -4.98
N LEU A 521 -36.57 -4.59 -3.75
CA LEU A 521 -36.93 -5.97 -3.47
C LEU A 521 -38.35 -6.27 -3.96
N LEU A 522 -38.46 -7.07 -5.02
CA LEU A 522 -39.73 -7.47 -5.64
C LEU A 522 -40.51 -8.55 -4.86
N ALA A 523 -39.89 -9.16 -3.84
CA ALA A 523 -40.55 -10.16 -3.01
C ALA A 523 -41.63 -9.52 -2.10
N PRO A 524 -42.77 -10.18 -1.86
CA PRO A 524 -43.80 -9.66 -0.97
C PRO A 524 -43.29 -9.63 0.48
N ALA A 525 -43.52 -8.53 1.20
CA ALA A 525 -43.33 -8.50 2.64
C ALA A 525 -44.40 -9.35 3.33
N ALA A 526 -43.95 -10.36 4.06
CA ALA A 526 -44.77 -11.21 4.91
C ALA A 526 -43.99 -11.53 6.18
N VAL A 527 -44.68 -11.53 7.32
CA VAL A 527 -44.05 -11.91 8.59
C VAL A 527 -43.77 -13.42 8.56
N PRO A 528 -42.53 -13.88 8.80
CA PRO A 528 -42.22 -15.30 8.93
C PRO A 528 -43.12 -15.97 9.96
N CYS A 529 -43.64 -17.17 9.69
CA CYS A 529 -44.60 -17.88 10.56
C CYS A 529 -44.04 -18.08 11.98
N THR A 530 -42.73 -18.34 12.09
CA THR A 530 -42.01 -18.50 13.36
C THR A 530 -41.96 -17.21 14.18
N ILE A 531 -41.85 -16.06 13.51
CA ILE A 531 -41.87 -14.74 14.13
C ILE A 531 -43.31 -14.30 14.42
N GLN A 532 -44.28 -14.66 13.57
CA GLN A 532 -45.69 -14.33 13.77
C GLN A 532 -46.21 -14.88 15.10
N HIS A 533 -45.84 -16.11 15.45
CA HIS A 533 -46.18 -16.70 16.74
C HIS A 533 -45.64 -15.87 17.93
N CYS A 534 -44.40 -15.37 17.82
CA CYS A 534 -43.79 -14.48 18.81
C CYS A 534 -44.56 -13.17 18.96
N LEU A 535 -45.00 -12.58 17.83
CA LEU A 535 -45.78 -11.34 17.85
C LEU A 535 -47.18 -11.54 18.45
N ASP A 536 -47.77 -12.72 18.26
CA ASP A 536 -49.10 -13.03 18.77
C ASP A 536 -49.12 -13.24 20.29
N MET A 537 -48.02 -13.75 20.87
CA MET A 537 -47.85 -13.81 22.33
C MET A 537 -47.92 -12.43 22.99
N ASN A 538 -47.48 -11.38 22.29
CA ASN A 538 -47.41 -10.01 22.81
C ASN A 538 -48.72 -9.20 22.66
N GLN A 539 -49.70 -9.68 21.88
CA GLN A 539 -50.94 -8.92 21.61
C GLN A 539 -51.76 -8.57 22.88
N GLN A 540 -51.38 -9.10 24.05
CA GLN A 540 -51.99 -8.81 25.35
C GLN A 540 -51.53 -7.47 25.98
N GLN A 541 -50.46 -6.82 25.49
CA GLN A 541 -49.90 -5.60 26.12
C GLN A 541 -50.49 -4.25 25.65
N ASN A 542 -51.42 -4.22 24.68
CA ASN A 542 -52.12 -3.01 24.19
C ASN A 542 -51.24 -1.81 23.72
N ASP A 543 -49.94 -2.00 23.47
CA ASP A 543 -49.09 -0.95 22.89
C ASP A 543 -49.18 -0.97 21.35
N VAL A 544 -49.98 -0.03 20.81
CA VAL A 544 -50.23 0.09 19.36
C VAL A 544 -48.96 0.46 18.60
N GLN A 545 -48.10 1.33 19.15
CA GLN A 545 -46.90 1.80 18.48
C GLN A 545 -45.83 0.70 18.44
N TYR A 546 -45.63 0.00 19.56
CA TYR A 546 -44.73 -1.14 19.64
C TYR A 546 -45.12 -2.23 18.65
N ASN A 547 -46.39 -2.65 18.67
CA ASN A 547 -46.90 -3.71 17.79
C ASN A 547 -46.83 -3.33 16.30
N SER A 548 -47.10 -2.07 15.95
CA SER A 548 -46.97 -1.61 14.57
C SER A 548 -45.51 -1.63 14.09
N THR A 549 -44.57 -1.23 14.96
CA THR A 549 -43.13 -1.22 14.69
C THR A 549 -42.61 -2.64 14.44
N LEU A 550 -42.94 -3.59 15.32
CA LEU A 550 -42.53 -4.98 15.18
C LEU A 550 -43.04 -5.61 13.89
N LYS A 551 -44.32 -5.39 13.54
CA LYS A 551 -44.92 -5.95 12.33
C LYS A 551 -44.21 -5.47 11.06
N VAL A 552 -43.89 -4.17 10.98
CA VAL A 552 -43.16 -3.62 9.82
C VAL A 552 -41.77 -4.23 9.72
N VAL A 553 -41.00 -4.22 10.82
CA VAL A 553 -39.62 -4.73 10.83
C VAL A 553 -39.58 -6.23 10.51
N ALA A 554 -40.49 -7.01 11.09
CA ALA A 554 -40.58 -8.46 10.87
C ALA A 554 -41.03 -8.81 9.44
N ALA A 555 -41.98 -8.07 8.86
CA ALA A 555 -42.44 -8.32 7.49
C ALA A 555 -41.34 -8.05 6.45
N GLU A 556 -40.54 -6.99 6.66
CA GLU A 556 -39.40 -6.70 5.80
C GLU A 556 -38.21 -7.65 6.02
N LEU A 557 -38.05 -8.18 7.24
CA LEU A 557 -37.12 -9.27 7.50
C LEU A 557 -37.54 -10.56 6.75
N GLY A 558 -38.84 -10.88 6.74
CA GLY A 558 -39.35 -11.99 5.94
C GLY A 558 -39.10 -11.81 4.44
N ARG A 559 -39.18 -10.57 3.95
CA ARG A 559 -38.78 -10.22 2.58
C ARG A 559 -37.31 -10.55 2.32
N LEU A 560 -36.40 -10.23 3.25
CA LEU A 560 -34.99 -10.61 3.15
C LEU A 560 -34.78 -12.14 3.16
N ILE A 561 -35.47 -12.86 4.04
CA ILE A 561 -35.37 -14.33 4.10
C ILE A 561 -35.83 -14.95 2.77
N SER A 562 -36.88 -14.41 2.14
CA SER A 562 -37.42 -14.94 0.90
C SER A 562 -36.48 -14.84 -0.30
N ILE A 563 -35.59 -13.84 -0.32
CA ILE A 563 -34.66 -13.65 -1.44
C ILE A 563 -33.40 -14.51 -1.32
N ILE A 564 -33.14 -15.14 -0.17
CA ILE A 564 -32.00 -16.04 -0.01
C ILE A 564 -32.14 -17.29 -0.92
N LYS A 565 -33.38 -17.74 -1.17
CA LYS A 565 -33.66 -18.86 -2.10
C LYS A 565 -33.40 -18.52 -3.58
N SER A 566 -33.20 -17.25 -3.93
CA SER A 566 -33.07 -16.81 -5.32
C SER A 566 -31.59 -16.79 -5.74
N PRO A 567 -31.27 -17.01 -7.03
CA PRO A 567 -29.91 -17.04 -7.54
C PRO A 567 -29.30 -15.62 -7.66
N TYR A 568 -29.37 -14.83 -6.60
CA TYR A 568 -28.73 -13.52 -6.53
C TYR A 568 -27.24 -13.66 -6.21
N GLU A 569 -26.43 -12.74 -6.73
CA GLU A 569 -25.04 -12.63 -6.32
C GLU A 569 -24.94 -12.29 -4.83
N ALA A 570 -23.97 -12.87 -4.12
CA ALA A 570 -23.76 -12.62 -2.68
C ALA A 570 -23.62 -11.12 -2.34
N ARG A 571 -23.03 -10.34 -3.25
CA ARG A 571 -22.91 -8.87 -3.13
C ARG A 571 -24.27 -8.16 -3.12
N PHE A 572 -25.24 -8.65 -3.89
CA PHE A 572 -26.59 -8.10 -3.90
C PHE A 572 -27.26 -8.34 -2.54
N LEU A 573 -27.17 -9.57 -2.02
CA LEU A 573 -27.71 -9.91 -0.71
C LEU A 573 -27.05 -9.07 0.41
N GLU A 574 -25.73 -8.94 0.38
CA GLU A 574 -24.97 -8.10 1.31
C GLU A 574 -25.47 -6.65 1.34
N LYS A 575 -25.67 -6.04 0.15
CA LYS A 575 -26.24 -4.68 0.03
C LYS A 575 -27.64 -4.61 0.66
N LYS A 576 -28.54 -5.53 0.32
CA LYS A 576 -29.94 -5.51 0.81
C LYS A 576 -30.06 -5.76 2.30
N VAL A 577 -29.29 -6.69 2.86
CA VAL A 577 -29.26 -6.95 4.31
C VAL A 577 -28.75 -5.71 5.05
N LYS A 578 -27.68 -5.06 4.57
CA LYS A 578 -27.24 -3.78 5.17
C LYS A 578 -28.32 -2.72 5.07
N ALA A 579 -28.92 -2.53 3.88
CA ALA A 579 -29.95 -1.53 3.65
C ALA A 579 -31.16 -1.67 4.59
N TRP A 580 -31.48 -2.86 5.08
CA TRP A 580 -32.55 -3.04 6.08
C TRP A 580 -32.33 -2.22 7.34
N ALA A 581 -31.10 -2.19 7.87
CA ALA A 581 -30.75 -1.36 9.03
C ALA A 581 -30.94 0.15 8.75
N PHE A 582 -30.63 0.60 7.53
CA PHE A 582 -30.65 2.03 7.16
C PHE A 582 -31.98 2.52 6.60
N ASP A 583 -32.76 1.68 5.93
CA ASP A 583 -33.99 2.08 5.23
C ASP A 583 -35.25 1.63 5.99
N VAL A 584 -35.18 0.52 6.75
CA VAL A 584 -36.37 -0.11 7.36
C VAL A 584 -36.46 0.09 8.88
N VAL A 585 -35.40 -0.26 9.62
CA VAL A 585 -35.45 -0.34 11.11
C VAL A 585 -35.68 1.01 11.77
N PRO A 586 -36.84 1.36 12.34
CA PRO A 586 -37.04 2.68 12.93
C PRO A 586 -36.26 2.86 14.26
N PRO A 587 -35.92 4.10 14.68
CA PRO A 587 -35.17 4.34 15.92
C PRO A 587 -35.79 3.71 17.18
N GLU A 588 -37.12 3.64 17.22
CA GLU A 588 -37.90 3.03 18.30
C GLU A 588 -37.55 1.55 18.46
N PHE A 589 -37.32 0.82 17.36
CA PHE A 589 -36.92 -0.59 17.41
C PHE A 589 -35.62 -0.78 18.19
N LEU A 590 -34.63 0.09 17.98
CA LEU A 590 -33.36 0.02 18.71
C LEU A 590 -33.53 0.34 20.19
N THR A 591 -34.44 1.26 20.53
CA THR A 591 -34.79 1.53 21.94
C THR A 591 -35.42 0.31 22.59
N TYR A 592 -36.28 -0.42 21.88
CA TYR A 592 -36.88 -1.64 22.39
C TYR A 592 -35.86 -2.79 22.54
N VAL A 593 -34.91 -2.92 21.62
CA VAL A 593 -33.77 -3.85 21.75
C VAL A 593 -32.94 -3.53 22.99
N GLN A 594 -32.64 -2.25 23.24
CA GLN A 594 -31.90 -1.81 24.43
C GLN A 594 -32.67 -2.04 25.74
N GLN A 595 -34.00 -2.10 25.67
CA GLN A 595 -34.87 -2.48 26.80
C GLN A 595 -34.98 -4.01 26.97
N ASN A 596 -34.23 -4.81 26.20
CA ASN A 596 -34.27 -6.26 26.17
C ASN A 596 -35.67 -6.83 25.93
N ARG A 597 -36.48 -6.17 25.08
CA ARG A 597 -37.81 -6.68 24.74
C ARG A 597 -37.70 -7.97 23.93
N PRO A 598 -38.27 -9.10 24.39
CA PRO A 598 -37.94 -10.42 23.86
C PRO A 598 -38.25 -10.57 22.37
N GLU A 599 -39.36 -10.01 21.87
CA GLU A 599 -39.74 -10.09 20.46
C GLU A 599 -38.70 -9.38 19.55
N THR A 600 -38.13 -8.29 20.03
CA THR A 600 -37.08 -7.56 19.29
C THR A 600 -35.78 -8.32 19.24
N LEU A 601 -35.43 -9.01 20.33
CA LEU A 601 -34.23 -9.85 20.41
C LEU A 601 -34.35 -11.05 19.46
N VAL A 602 -35.54 -11.66 19.38
CA VAL A 602 -35.83 -12.72 18.41
C VAL A 602 -35.66 -12.20 16.98
N ILE A 603 -36.33 -11.09 16.62
CA ILE A 603 -36.20 -10.49 15.28
C ILE A 603 -34.72 -10.19 14.94
N LEU A 604 -33.96 -9.68 15.90
CA LEU A 604 -32.55 -9.36 15.72
C LEU A 604 -31.69 -10.62 15.50
N ALA A 605 -31.97 -11.72 16.18
CA ALA A 605 -31.28 -12.99 15.97
C ALA A 605 -31.49 -13.54 14.55
N TYR A 606 -32.72 -13.46 14.02
CA TYR A 606 -33.02 -13.85 12.64
C TYR A 606 -32.32 -12.93 11.63
N TYR A 607 -32.21 -11.64 11.92
CA TYR A 607 -31.41 -10.72 11.11
C TYR A 607 -29.91 -11.07 11.14
N LEU A 608 -29.35 -11.40 12.30
CA LEU A 608 -27.95 -11.82 12.45
C LEU A 608 -27.64 -13.11 11.69
N ALA A 609 -28.59 -14.05 11.63
CA ALA A 609 -28.43 -15.28 10.85
C ALA A 609 -28.19 -15.01 9.35
N LEU A 610 -28.69 -13.90 8.80
CA LEU A 610 -28.48 -13.52 7.40
C LEU A 610 -27.01 -13.23 7.06
N PHE A 611 -26.20 -12.81 8.04
CA PHE A 611 -24.78 -12.51 7.84
C PHE A 611 -23.97 -13.78 7.53
N ARG A 612 -24.49 -14.98 7.84
CA ARG A 612 -23.86 -16.26 7.47
C ARG A 612 -23.66 -16.41 5.96
N PHE A 613 -24.50 -15.76 5.15
CA PHE A 613 -24.47 -15.83 3.69
C PHE A 613 -23.53 -14.82 3.05
N PHE A 614 -22.89 -13.94 3.84
CA PHE A 614 -21.93 -12.97 3.31
C PHE A 614 -20.62 -13.66 2.87
N PRO A 615 -19.81 -12.98 2.03
CA PRO A 615 -18.45 -13.41 1.77
C PRO A 615 -17.66 -13.49 3.08
N ASP A 616 -16.75 -14.47 3.18
CA ASP A 616 -15.83 -14.53 4.30
C ASP A 616 -14.89 -13.32 4.26
N SER A 617 -15.01 -12.46 5.27
CA SER A 617 -14.35 -11.15 5.31
C SER A 617 -14.02 -10.78 6.74
N TRP A 618 -12.82 -10.21 6.90
CA TRP A 618 -12.31 -9.71 8.19
C TRP A 618 -13.27 -8.73 8.89
N ILE A 619 -14.15 -8.05 8.13
CA ILE A 619 -15.14 -7.13 8.70
C ILE A 619 -16.17 -7.88 9.55
N TYR A 620 -16.76 -8.96 9.02
CA TYR A 620 -17.89 -9.66 9.63
C TYR A 620 -17.48 -10.86 10.48
N HIS A 621 -16.20 -11.22 10.46
CA HIS A 621 -15.67 -12.38 11.16
C HIS A 621 -16.09 -12.40 12.65
N GLY A 622 -16.75 -13.49 13.05
CA GLY A 622 -17.21 -13.74 14.43
C GLY A 622 -18.41 -12.92 14.89
N LEU A 623 -18.97 -12.01 14.06
CA LEU A 623 -20.10 -11.16 14.46
C LEU A 623 -21.35 -11.98 14.82
N PRO A 624 -21.87 -12.90 13.97
CA PRO A 624 -23.10 -13.61 14.29
C PRO A 624 -22.95 -14.49 15.53
N GLN A 625 -21.80 -15.15 15.70
CA GLN A 625 -21.52 -16.00 16.86
C GLN A 625 -21.49 -15.19 18.16
N HIS A 626 -20.80 -14.05 18.16
CA HIS A 626 -20.74 -13.18 19.34
C HIS A 626 -22.12 -12.66 19.72
N ASP A 627 -22.81 -11.98 18.80
CA ASP A 627 -24.05 -11.29 19.14
C ASP A 627 -25.20 -12.26 19.44
N ILE A 628 -25.31 -13.41 18.73
CA ILE A 628 -26.30 -14.44 19.08
C ILE A 628 -26.01 -15.05 20.46
N GLY A 629 -24.73 -15.26 20.81
CA GLY A 629 -24.33 -15.68 22.15
C GLY A 629 -24.81 -14.71 23.23
N VAL A 630 -24.56 -13.41 23.02
CA VAL A 630 -25.06 -12.34 23.92
C VAL A 630 -26.59 -12.35 24.01
N LEU A 631 -27.31 -12.57 22.91
CA LEU A 631 -28.78 -12.67 22.93
C LEU A 631 -29.29 -13.85 23.74
N ILE A 632 -28.64 -15.02 23.64
CA ILE A 632 -29.01 -16.24 24.41
C ILE A 632 -28.83 -16.02 25.92
N ASP A 633 -27.82 -15.25 26.30
CA ASP A 633 -27.52 -14.92 27.70
C ASP A 633 -28.51 -13.91 28.29
N VAL A 634 -29.01 -12.99 27.48
CA VAL A 634 -29.89 -11.89 27.91
C VAL A 634 -31.39 -12.24 27.83
N ILE A 635 -31.79 -13.09 26.89
CA ILE A 635 -33.22 -13.40 26.68
C ILE A 635 -33.81 -14.31 27.77
N ASP A 636 -35.06 -14.06 28.14
CA ASP A 636 -35.78 -14.85 29.13
C ASP A 636 -35.95 -16.32 28.69
N THR A 637 -35.92 -17.25 29.65
CA THR A 637 -35.93 -18.71 29.42
C THR A 637 -37.09 -19.18 28.54
N GLU A 638 -38.28 -18.58 28.69
CA GLU A 638 -39.47 -18.94 27.90
C GLU A 638 -39.29 -18.64 26.40
N TRP A 639 -38.42 -17.68 26.05
CA TRP A 639 -38.20 -17.25 24.67
C TRP A 639 -37.01 -17.94 23.98
N LYS A 640 -36.15 -18.64 24.74
CA LYS A 640 -34.95 -19.29 24.19
C LYS A 640 -35.24 -20.27 23.05
N GLY A 641 -36.40 -20.93 23.08
CA GLY A 641 -36.84 -21.83 22.01
C GLY A 641 -36.94 -21.14 20.64
N HIS A 642 -37.27 -19.84 20.61
CA HIS A 642 -37.40 -19.06 19.38
C HIS A 642 -36.06 -18.67 18.75
N LEU A 643 -34.93 -18.85 19.47
CA LEU A 643 -33.58 -18.63 18.96
C LEU A 643 -32.92 -19.89 18.39
N SER A 644 -33.61 -21.05 18.45
CA SER A 644 -33.06 -22.33 17.96
C SER A 644 -32.63 -22.26 16.49
N ILE A 645 -33.52 -21.80 15.60
CA ILE A 645 -33.25 -21.68 14.17
C ILE A 645 -32.05 -20.76 13.87
N PRO A 646 -32.01 -19.49 14.31
CA PRO A 646 -30.88 -18.62 14.00
C PRO A 646 -29.55 -19.14 14.59
N THR A 647 -29.59 -19.80 15.75
CA THR A 647 -28.40 -20.42 16.36
C THR A 647 -27.90 -21.59 15.50
N THR A 648 -28.78 -22.50 15.08
CA THR A 648 -28.39 -23.62 14.22
C THR A 648 -27.85 -23.12 12.87
N VAL A 649 -28.50 -22.13 12.25
CA VAL A 649 -28.07 -21.56 10.95
C VAL A 649 -26.62 -21.06 10.97
N ILE A 650 -26.17 -20.42 12.06
CA ILE A 650 -24.79 -19.91 12.14
C ILE A 650 -23.73 -20.98 12.42
N GLU A 651 -24.13 -22.13 12.97
CA GLU A 651 -23.25 -23.26 13.28
C GLU A 651 -23.15 -24.27 12.13
N MET A 652 -24.08 -24.24 11.18
CA MET A 652 -24.11 -25.17 10.04
C MET A 652 -22.93 -24.97 9.08
N GLU A 653 -22.27 -26.07 8.71
CA GLU A 653 -21.19 -26.10 7.73
C GLU A 653 -21.70 -25.81 6.31
N SER A 654 -22.82 -26.43 5.93
CA SER A 654 -23.43 -26.34 4.60
C SER A 654 -24.27 -25.07 4.46
N LYS A 655 -23.89 -24.19 3.52
CA LYS A 655 -24.69 -23.00 3.18
C LYS A 655 -26.08 -23.39 2.68
N GLN A 656 -26.19 -24.42 1.84
CA GLN A 656 -27.47 -24.86 1.28
C GLN A 656 -28.44 -25.37 2.35
N ASP A 657 -27.94 -26.10 3.34
CA ASP A 657 -28.78 -26.59 4.43
C ASP A 657 -29.18 -25.44 5.36
N ALA A 658 -28.28 -24.47 5.59
CA ALA A 658 -28.60 -23.26 6.34
C ALA A 658 -29.67 -22.40 5.64
N GLU A 659 -29.60 -22.28 4.30
CA GLU A 659 -30.64 -21.64 3.48
C GLU A 659 -31.98 -22.37 3.61
N ALA A 660 -31.96 -23.70 3.48
CA ALA A 660 -33.16 -24.53 3.59
C ALA A 660 -33.80 -24.45 4.98
N LEU A 661 -33.00 -24.44 6.04
CA LEU A 661 -33.48 -24.30 7.41
C LEU A 661 -34.11 -22.92 7.65
N LEU A 662 -33.42 -21.84 7.26
CA LEU A 662 -33.95 -20.47 7.46
C LEU A 662 -35.22 -20.23 6.63
N ALA A 663 -35.29 -20.85 5.46
CA ALA A 663 -36.44 -20.86 4.58
C ALA A 663 -37.71 -21.48 5.19
N THR A 664 -37.59 -22.47 6.08
CA THR A 664 -38.76 -23.06 6.77
C THR A 664 -39.54 -22.04 7.59
N CYS A 665 -38.93 -20.91 7.93
CA CYS A 665 -39.60 -19.83 8.66
C CYS A 665 -40.69 -19.11 7.84
N LEU A 666 -40.74 -19.32 6.52
CA LEU A 666 -41.74 -18.72 5.64
C LEU A 666 -42.96 -19.62 5.40
N GLU A 667 -42.87 -20.91 5.78
CA GLU A 667 -43.87 -21.96 5.54
C GLU A 667 -44.66 -22.25 6.83
#